data_AF-B9XC13-F1
#
_entry.id   AF-B9XC13-F1
#
_cell.length_a   1.000
_cell.length_b   1.000
_cell.length_c   1.000
_cell.angle_alpha   90.00
_cell.angle_beta   90.00
_cell.angle_gamma   90.00
#
_symmetry.space_group_name_H-M   'P 1'
#
loop_
_entity.id
_entity.type
_entity.pdbx_description
1 polymer ?
#
loop_
_entity_poly.entity_id
_entity_poly.type
_entity_poly.pdbx_seq_one_letter_code
_entity_poly.pdbx_strand_id
1 'polypeptide(L)'
;MRKLSIFHLLLWFLLPALLTITLIGCSQGDGVKPNAASNREKYFKTRVQDESQFVVELITADIAEMAYYAKHQAQPKVKAEIVTAEEITPISYGFPKYKLAVSLPGKSFDYTLEVTNNIWSPETYSAFTKAVFDSLELPASKTPAPSDLALLHSLLNLTATNIETQNKALSTALRSDFSNPVPHEKAAALLGTFALRENSGSFFDIRSPLSRMTAHLAFAKALASNRAYGPEGLVAQALLSTLSNNQRDALEQIKLLDQANPDLAAWSRAIHARNTHDFRPLAAVKDRSLLEQVEHFRAYAISANCNLAWEQLPDNLKIQQPDFCRIVNAREYSVQLGHVMSRLSLPLELREFTEVYQLSKGHALKAAEAITALNQMPGRCLSPMTNGTTEVQVIGWGQWATFFQHHICHAVVNNYDFLANKWGVPEAAREFSQKCDGIFQELRLYPFVRLYNCTDQSSHRASIDDCLTVTTTFPHLVPTRAWNQIYYDVPVAPHYQPKPPHVDEWHSHNPPPGTAYDPYPRLDHSNLVRQPNSVTRLELLHEIAPYDCDISYSLCRIKYKKNANYEQTEAIYRPILDYDGDLMYQLSKTLTNNPGAYETLLAKTAAIDPYRYYNLGEYFEHAGNEEKAANYYQKGMKACDDSISASYHASYLIKYYVKKGQIKQASELADSAAETYSSVGLQTKAEFLESTGNYLEALDYYKKIEERYKTSDELMHFCERYRAKTGKTDYDSVFESRVKSLFPNGIEHVALKDFTSAPTDGAVITSTNERTAQAGLKKGGIIVAVYGIRVHTFPQYSYARDTSKDPQLDLIVWQDNKYTQIKASPPEHRFLNEMHTYVSGR
;
A
#
# COMPACT_ATOMS: atom_id res chain seq x y z
N MET A 1 -52.78 19.51 -37.54
CA MET A 1 -53.70 18.45 -38.00
C MET A 1 -53.54 17.25 -37.09
N ARG A 2 -54.65 16.82 -36.48
CA ARG A 2 -54.87 15.60 -35.67
C ARG A 2 -53.93 15.43 -34.45
N LYS A 3 -54.41 15.81 -33.26
CA LYS A 3 -55.18 14.96 -32.30
C LYS A 3 -54.23 13.96 -31.62
N LEU A 4 -54.16 13.78 -30.31
CA LEU A 4 -54.81 14.30 -29.10
C LEU A 4 -53.87 13.72 -27.98
N SER A 5 -53.42 14.48 -26.98
CA SER A 5 -54.15 14.73 -25.71
C SER A 5 -54.11 13.51 -24.78
N ILE A 6 -53.69 13.57 -23.52
CA ILE A 6 -54.15 14.44 -22.42
C ILE A 6 -53.05 14.39 -21.32
N PHE A 7 -52.55 15.50 -20.76
CA PHE A 7 -53.17 16.32 -19.69
C PHE A 7 -53.23 15.59 -18.33
N HIS A 8 -52.99 16.16 -17.15
CA HIS A 8 -52.52 17.45 -16.63
C HIS A 8 -52.76 17.38 -15.11
N LEU A 9 -51.96 18.09 -14.31
CA LEU A 9 -52.35 19.14 -13.34
C LEU A 9 -51.08 19.46 -12.51
N LEU A 10 -50.45 20.66 -12.59
CA LEU A 10 -50.89 21.97 -12.05
C LEU A 10 -51.15 21.87 -10.54
N LEU A 11 -50.67 22.73 -9.63
CA LEU A 11 -50.20 24.11 -9.72
C LEU A 11 -49.52 24.46 -8.38
N TRP A 12 -48.64 25.46 -8.43
CA TRP A 12 -48.22 26.38 -7.36
C TRP A 12 -49.10 26.53 -6.10
N PHE A 13 -48.48 26.73 -4.93
CA PHE A 13 -48.53 27.97 -4.12
C PHE A 13 -47.73 27.89 -2.79
N LEU A 14 -47.04 29.01 -2.46
CA LEU A 14 -46.65 29.55 -1.12
C LEU A 14 -45.30 29.17 -0.45
N LEU A 15 -44.30 30.06 -0.62
CA LEU A 15 -43.43 30.59 0.47
C LEU A 15 -44.24 31.58 1.35
N PRO A 16 -43.75 32.17 2.47
CA PRO A 16 -42.78 31.77 3.53
C PRO A 16 -43.21 32.20 4.98
N ALA A 17 -42.48 31.78 6.04
CA ALA A 17 -42.36 32.50 7.35
C ALA A 17 -41.22 31.88 8.20
N LEU A 18 -40.06 32.53 8.40
CA LEU A 18 -39.66 33.51 9.45
C LEU A 18 -39.50 32.97 10.90
N LEU A 19 -38.22 32.91 11.33
CA LEU A 19 -37.62 33.43 12.59
C LEU A 19 -38.09 32.98 14.00
N THR A 20 -37.18 32.38 14.80
CA THR A 20 -36.56 32.91 16.07
C THR A 20 -35.90 31.79 16.91
N ILE A 21 -34.56 31.77 17.11
CA ILE A 21 -33.71 32.22 18.26
C ILE A 21 -33.84 31.46 19.61
N THR A 22 -32.68 31.00 20.12
CA THR A 22 -32.17 30.74 21.52
C THR A 22 -31.78 29.27 21.80
N LEU A 23 -30.50 28.89 21.99
CA LEU A 23 -29.47 29.14 23.04
C LEU A 23 -29.51 28.15 24.25
N ILE A 24 -28.33 27.61 24.60
CA ILE A 24 -27.93 26.88 25.84
C ILE A 24 -28.24 25.36 25.85
N GLY A 25 -27.35 24.43 26.19
CA GLY A 25 -26.01 24.55 26.77
C GLY A 25 -25.26 23.21 26.89
N CYS A 26 -24.03 23.31 27.39
CA CYS A 26 -23.15 22.20 27.73
C CYS A 26 -23.76 21.29 28.80
N SER A 27 -23.63 19.97 28.63
CA SER A 27 -23.37 19.07 29.75
C SER A 27 -22.45 17.94 29.29
N GLN A 28 -21.34 17.78 30.02
CA GLN A 28 -20.58 16.54 30.11
C GLN A 28 -21.48 15.49 30.76
N GLY A 29 -21.51 14.27 30.22
CA GLY A 29 -22.27 13.18 30.84
C GLY A 29 -22.21 11.90 30.03
N ASP A 30 -21.43 10.96 30.58
CA ASP A 30 -21.59 9.52 30.51
C ASP A 30 -21.09 8.74 29.28
N GLY A 31 -20.18 7.82 29.61
CA GLY A 31 -19.54 6.90 28.70
C GLY A 31 -20.55 6.08 27.90
N VAL A 32 -20.19 5.89 26.63
CA VAL A 32 -20.84 4.96 25.73
C VAL A 32 -20.75 3.56 26.36
N LYS A 33 -21.84 3.12 26.97
CA LYS A 33 -22.05 1.71 27.29
C LYS A 33 -22.03 0.94 25.97
N PRO A 34 -21.32 -0.20 25.88
CA PRO A 34 -21.43 -1.07 24.72
C PRO A 34 -22.88 -1.55 24.64
N ASN A 35 -23.56 -1.21 23.54
CA ASN A 35 -24.93 -1.63 23.34
C ASN A 35 -25.00 -3.17 23.37
N ALA A 36 -25.85 -3.67 24.25
CA ALA A 36 -26.18 -5.07 24.38
C ALA A 36 -26.73 -5.61 23.05
N ALA A 37 -26.38 -6.87 22.79
CA ALA A 37 -26.82 -7.64 21.65
C ALA A 37 -28.36 -7.66 21.52
N SER A 38 -28.88 -7.00 20.49
CA SER A 38 -30.24 -7.22 19.99
C SER A 38 -30.20 -7.28 18.46
N ASN A 39 -30.53 -8.43 17.88
CA ASN A 39 -30.82 -8.66 16.46
C ASN A 39 -30.01 -7.81 15.46
N ARG A 40 -28.74 -8.17 15.22
CA ARG A 40 -28.07 -7.72 13.99
C ARG A 40 -28.76 -8.38 12.80
N GLU A 41 -29.49 -7.62 11.99
CA GLU A 41 -29.80 -8.05 10.62
C GLU A 41 -28.48 -8.43 9.94
N LYS A 42 -28.45 -9.56 9.22
CA LYS A 42 -27.26 -10.01 8.50
C LYS A 42 -26.92 -8.98 7.42
N TYR A 43 -25.81 -8.26 7.60
CA TYR A 43 -25.39 -7.23 6.65
C TYR A 43 -24.78 -7.85 5.39
N PHE A 44 -23.90 -8.83 5.56
CA PHE A 44 -23.30 -9.52 4.44
C PHE A 44 -24.31 -10.50 3.83
N LYS A 45 -24.33 -10.58 2.50
CA LYS A 45 -25.15 -11.54 1.74
C LYS A 45 -24.62 -12.97 1.85
N THR A 46 -23.46 -13.14 2.50
CA THR A 46 -22.89 -14.43 2.88
C THR A 46 -23.38 -14.84 4.27
N ARG A 47 -23.30 -16.12 4.60
CA ARG A 47 -23.58 -16.57 5.97
C ARG A 47 -22.53 -16.10 6.98
N VAL A 48 -21.27 -16.03 6.54
CA VAL A 48 -20.16 -15.50 7.33
C VAL A 48 -20.37 -14.00 7.51
N GLN A 49 -20.24 -13.54 8.75
CA GLN A 49 -20.44 -12.14 9.13
C GLN A 49 -19.15 -11.49 9.64
N ASP A 50 -18.11 -12.27 9.93
CA ASP A 50 -16.77 -11.79 10.24
C ASP A 50 -15.68 -12.67 9.61
N GLU A 51 -14.48 -12.11 9.54
CA GLU A 51 -13.30 -12.74 8.94
C GLU A 51 -12.85 -14.01 9.67
N SER A 52 -12.90 -14.03 11.01
CA SER A 52 -12.42 -15.17 11.80
C SER A 52 -13.39 -16.35 11.70
N GLN A 53 -14.69 -16.08 11.64
CA GLN A 53 -15.72 -17.07 11.32
C GLN A 53 -15.47 -17.67 9.94
N PHE A 54 -15.18 -16.85 8.92
CA PHE A 54 -14.84 -17.35 7.58
C PHE A 54 -13.64 -18.30 7.61
N VAL A 55 -12.55 -17.94 8.29
CA VAL A 55 -11.36 -18.78 8.42
C VAL A 55 -11.69 -20.12 9.10
N VAL A 56 -12.39 -20.08 10.25
CA VAL A 56 -12.78 -21.27 11.00
C VAL A 56 -13.68 -22.19 10.17
N GLU A 57 -14.70 -21.64 9.51
CA GLU A 57 -15.60 -22.44 8.67
C GLU A 57 -14.88 -23.08 7.49
N LEU A 58 -13.98 -22.35 6.82
CA LEU A 58 -13.24 -22.87 5.67
C LEU A 58 -12.34 -24.06 6.09
N ILE A 59 -11.58 -23.91 7.19
CA ILE A 59 -10.68 -24.96 7.69
C ILE A 59 -11.47 -26.20 8.12
N THR A 60 -12.52 -26.00 8.91
CA THR A 60 -13.31 -27.11 9.47
C THR A 60 -14.13 -27.84 8.40
N ALA A 61 -14.63 -27.11 7.39
CA ALA A 61 -15.28 -27.71 6.23
C ALA A 61 -14.31 -28.54 5.39
N ASP A 62 -13.10 -28.03 5.09
CA ASP A 62 -12.08 -28.79 4.35
C ASP A 62 -11.70 -30.08 5.13
N ILE A 63 -11.50 -30.00 6.45
CA ILE A 63 -11.22 -31.18 7.30
C ILE A 63 -12.35 -32.22 7.21
N ALA A 64 -13.61 -31.79 7.37
CA ALA A 64 -14.77 -32.69 7.33
C ALA A 64 -14.96 -33.34 5.96
N GLU A 65 -14.77 -32.57 4.87
CA GLU A 65 -14.82 -33.07 3.50
C GLU A 65 -13.72 -34.08 3.20
N MET A 66 -12.48 -33.76 3.59
CA MET A 66 -11.32 -34.63 3.40
C MET A 66 -11.50 -35.95 4.16
N ALA A 67 -11.97 -35.91 5.42
CA ALA A 67 -12.22 -37.11 6.22
C ALA A 67 -13.31 -38.00 5.60
N TYR A 68 -14.40 -37.37 5.13
CA TYR A 68 -15.47 -38.10 4.44
C TYR A 68 -14.96 -38.75 3.15
N TYR A 69 -14.17 -38.03 2.35
CA TYR A 69 -13.60 -38.56 1.12
C TYR A 69 -12.59 -39.68 1.38
N ALA A 70 -11.74 -39.57 2.40
CA ALA A 70 -10.82 -40.64 2.77
C ALA A 70 -11.56 -41.96 3.04
N LYS A 71 -12.73 -41.90 3.70
CA LYS A 71 -13.58 -43.06 4.01
C LYS A 71 -14.36 -43.58 2.81
N HIS A 72 -14.92 -42.68 2.00
CA HIS A 72 -15.96 -43.02 1.01
C HIS A 72 -15.55 -42.85 -0.46
N GLN A 73 -14.40 -42.24 -0.73
CA GLN A 73 -13.90 -41.92 -2.09
C GLN A 73 -14.90 -41.10 -2.93
N ALA A 74 -15.75 -40.33 -2.26
CA ALA A 74 -16.75 -39.47 -2.86
C ALA A 74 -16.97 -38.23 -1.99
N GLN A 75 -17.32 -37.11 -2.61
CA GLN A 75 -17.69 -35.89 -1.88
C GLN A 75 -19.00 -36.09 -1.07
N PRO A 76 -19.12 -35.53 0.14
CA PRO A 76 -20.37 -35.58 0.90
C PRO A 76 -21.50 -34.86 0.15
N LYS A 77 -22.60 -35.57 -0.08
CA LYS A 77 -23.82 -35.01 -0.68
C LYS A 77 -24.80 -34.61 0.42
N VAL A 78 -24.74 -33.34 0.82
CA VAL A 78 -25.61 -32.75 1.85
C VAL A 78 -26.47 -31.64 1.26
N LYS A 79 -27.71 -31.51 1.75
CA LYS A 79 -28.62 -30.42 1.36
C LYS A 79 -28.25 -29.10 2.02
N ALA A 80 -27.64 -29.19 3.20
CA ALA A 80 -27.13 -28.07 3.96
C ALA A 80 -25.61 -27.98 3.79
N GLU A 81 -25.03 -26.97 4.42
CA GLU A 81 -23.59 -26.78 4.47
C GLU A 81 -22.93 -27.81 5.39
N ILE A 82 -21.71 -28.22 5.05
CA ILE A 82 -21.02 -29.32 5.77
C ILE A 82 -20.61 -28.89 7.17
N VAL A 83 -20.11 -27.67 7.31
CA VAL A 83 -19.86 -27.05 8.62
C VAL A 83 -20.38 -25.62 8.56
N THR A 84 -21.05 -25.21 9.63
CA THR A 84 -21.36 -23.80 9.93
C THR A 84 -20.77 -23.45 11.29
N ALA A 85 -20.23 -22.25 11.44
CA ALA A 85 -19.71 -21.73 12.70
C ALA A 85 -20.54 -20.52 13.15
N GLU A 86 -20.77 -20.42 14.45
CA GLU A 86 -21.39 -19.27 15.09
C GLU A 86 -20.53 -18.86 16.29
N GLU A 87 -20.13 -17.60 16.37
CA GLU A 87 -19.35 -17.11 17.50
C GLU A 87 -20.20 -17.10 18.78
N ILE A 88 -19.65 -17.64 19.87
CA ILE A 88 -20.32 -17.76 21.16
C ILE A 88 -20.24 -16.42 21.91
N THR A 89 -21.37 -15.98 22.46
CA THR A 89 -21.44 -14.74 23.26
C THR A 89 -21.20 -14.99 24.76
N PRO A 90 -20.60 -14.04 25.51
CA PRO A 90 -20.06 -12.76 25.03
C PRO A 90 -18.78 -12.93 24.20
N ILE A 91 -18.64 -12.10 23.15
CA ILE A 91 -17.49 -12.08 22.26
C ILE A 91 -16.22 -11.76 23.06
N SER A 92 -15.21 -12.62 22.94
CA SER A 92 -13.91 -12.45 23.59
C SER A 92 -12.87 -12.02 22.56
N TYR A 93 -12.50 -10.74 22.60
CA TYR A 93 -11.58 -10.16 21.63
C TYR A 93 -10.23 -10.91 21.62
N GLY A 94 -9.83 -11.41 20.45
CA GLY A 94 -8.55 -12.10 20.25
C GLY A 94 -8.52 -13.56 20.71
N PHE A 95 -9.58 -14.04 21.37
CA PHE A 95 -9.73 -15.43 21.81
C PHE A 95 -11.17 -15.93 21.58
N PRO A 96 -11.66 -15.91 20.33
CA PRO A 96 -13.04 -16.28 20.05
C PRO A 96 -13.30 -17.77 20.28
N LYS A 97 -14.56 -18.09 20.60
CA LYS A 97 -15.08 -19.46 20.66
C LYS A 97 -16.19 -19.61 19.65
N TYR A 98 -16.18 -20.70 18.90
CA TYR A 98 -17.17 -20.97 17.87
C TYR A 98 -17.95 -22.24 18.18
N LYS A 99 -19.28 -22.16 18.10
CA LYS A 99 -20.14 -23.33 18.00
C LYS A 99 -20.18 -23.78 16.55
N LEU A 100 -19.69 -24.98 16.29
CA LEU A 100 -19.69 -25.62 14.99
C LEU A 100 -20.86 -26.60 14.91
N ALA A 101 -21.63 -26.56 13.83
CA ALA A 101 -22.59 -27.60 13.48
C ALA A 101 -22.06 -28.35 12.26
N VAL A 102 -21.78 -29.64 12.42
CA VAL A 102 -21.23 -30.51 11.38
C VAL A 102 -22.34 -31.38 10.80
N SER A 103 -22.47 -31.37 9.47
CA SER A 103 -23.45 -32.15 8.72
C SER A 103 -22.75 -33.00 7.66
N LEU A 104 -22.70 -34.30 7.90
CA LEU A 104 -22.21 -35.31 6.96
C LEU A 104 -23.33 -36.30 6.64
N PRO A 105 -23.29 -37.00 5.48
CA PRO A 105 -24.27 -38.02 5.17
C PRO A 105 -24.39 -39.08 6.28
N GLY A 106 -25.56 -39.13 6.92
CA GLY A 106 -25.86 -40.08 8.01
C GLY A 106 -25.26 -39.74 9.39
N LYS A 107 -24.56 -38.61 9.53
CA LYS A 107 -23.90 -38.19 10.79
C LYS A 107 -23.99 -36.67 10.95
N SER A 108 -24.49 -36.21 12.09
CA SER A 108 -24.46 -34.79 12.47
C SER A 108 -24.07 -34.65 13.94
N PHE A 109 -23.28 -33.64 14.25
CA PHE A 109 -22.88 -33.34 15.63
C PHE A 109 -22.50 -31.86 15.79
N ASP A 110 -22.62 -31.36 17.01
CA ASP A 110 -22.16 -30.03 17.40
C ASP A 110 -20.77 -30.14 18.05
N TYR A 111 -19.92 -29.12 17.86
CA TYR A 111 -18.61 -29.03 18.49
C TYR A 111 -18.31 -27.59 18.91
N THR A 112 -17.65 -27.39 20.05
CA THR A 112 -17.17 -26.06 20.46
C THR A 112 -15.68 -25.94 20.20
N LEU A 113 -15.31 -25.08 19.27
CA LEU A 113 -13.92 -24.75 18.96
C LEU A 113 -13.48 -23.52 19.75
N GLU A 114 -12.33 -23.61 20.42
CA GLU A 114 -11.71 -22.49 21.11
C GLU A 114 -10.44 -22.06 20.35
N VAL A 115 -10.42 -20.81 19.88
CA VAL A 115 -9.23 -20.24 19.24
C VAL A 115 -8.37 -19.60 20.32
N THR A 116 -7.44 -20.38 20.86
CA THR A 116 -6.60 -19.97 21.99
C THR A 116 -5.25 -19.41 21.57
N ASN A 117 -4.81 -19.69 20.34
CA ASN A 117 -3.53 -19.28 19.76
C ASN A 117 -3.76 -18.79 18.31
N ASN A 118 -2.72 -18.87 17.47
CA ASN A 118 -2.79 -18.61 16.03
C ASN A 118 -3.97 -19.38 15.39
N ILE A 119 -4.90 -18.64 14.78
CA ILE A 119 -6.10 -19.18 14.13
C ILE A 119 -5.77 -20.11 12.96
N TRP A 120 -4.60 -20.02 12.34
CA TRP A 120 -4.14 -20.94 11.30
C TRP A 120 -3.22 -22.05 11.85
N SER A 121 -3.00 -22.15 13.15
CA SER A 121 -2.25 -23.29 13.71
C SER A 121 -3.05 -24.59 13.54
N PRO A 122 -2.45 -25.66 12.99
CA PRO A 122 -3.09 -26.98 12.92
C PRO A 122 -3.52 -27.53 14.28
N GLU A 123 -2.78 -27.20 15.34
CA GLU A 123 -3.05 -27.61 16.72
C GLU A 123 -4.39 -27.10 17.22
N THR A 124 -4.80 -25.89 16.81
CA THR A 124 -6.12 -25.28 17.12
C THR A 124 -7.27 -26.21 16.69
N TYR A 125 -7.10 -26.97 15.61
CA TYR A 125 -8.13 -27.84 15.03
C TYR A 125 -7.94 -29.32 15.37
N SER A 126 -6.87 -29.71 16.06
CA SER A 126 -6.52 -31.12 16.30
C SER A 126 -7.64 -31.93 16.98
N ALA A 127 -8.26 -31.36 18.02
CA ALA A 127 -9.36 -31.99 18.75
C ALA A 127 -10.64 -32.10 17.90
N PHE A 128 -10.92 -31.09 17.08
CA PHE A 128 -12.03 -31.12 16.12
C PHE A 128 -11.81 -32.21 15.06
N THR A 129 -10.60 -32.27 14.46
CA THR A 129 -10.23 -33.30 13.48
C THR A 129 -10.41 -34.69 14.06
N LYS A 130 -9.98 -34.91 15.31
CA LYS A 130 -10.20 -36.17 16.02
C LYS A 130 -11.69 -36.50 16.15
N ALA A 131 -12.53 -35.55 16.55
CA ALA A 131 -13.98 -35.77 16.66
C ALA A 131 -14.62 -36.17 15.31
N VAL A 132 -14.18 -35.57 14.20
CA VAL A 132 -14.61 -35.95 12.85
C VAL A 132 -14.18 -37.39 12.52
N PHE A 133 -12.92 -37.76 12.80
CA PHE A 133 -12.38 -39.10 12.53
C PHE A 133 -13.12 -40.17 13.34
N ASP A 134 -13.36 -39.90 14.63
CA ASP A 134 -14.09 -40.80 15.52
C ASP A 134 -15.55 -40.98 15.04
N SER A 135 -16.20 -39.90 14.58
CA SER A 135 -17.57 -39.92 14.04
C SER A 135 -17.72 -40.76 12.77
N LEU A 136 -16.70 -40.75 11.91
CA LEU A 136 -16.64 -41.48 10.63
C LEU A 136 -15.96 -42.86 10.74
N GLU A 137 -15.46 -43.22 11.93
CA GLU A 137 -14.66 -44.43 12.16
C GLU A 137 -13.52 -44.54 11.13
N LEU A 138 -12.80 -43.43 10.92
CA LEU A 138 -11.68 -43.36 9.98
C LEU A 138 -10.41 -43.86 10.69
N PRO A 139 -9.79 -44.96 10.24
CA PRO A 139 -8.60 -45.50 10.89
C PRO A 139 -7.37 -44.62 10.60
N ALA A 140 -6.40 -44.67 11.52
CA ALA A 140 -5.06 -44.16 11.23
C ALA A 140 -4.37 -44.96 10.13
N SER A 141 -3.43 -44.32 9.44
CA SER A 141 -2.71 -44.91 8.32
C SER A 141 -1.76 -46.02 8.76
N LYS A 142 -1.77 -47.17 8.05
CA LYS A 142 -0.90 -48.31 8.33
C LYS A 142 0.47 -48.10 7.65
N THR A 143 1.34 -47.37 8.35
CA THR A 143 2.74 -47.07 7.97
C THR A 143 2.88 -46.06 6.82
N PRO A 144 3.44 -44.86 7.08
CA PRO A 144 3.67 -43.87 6.04
C PRO A 144 4.87 -44.30 5.19
N ALA A 145 4.76 -44.11 3.87
CA ALA A 145 5.92 -44.23 2.98
C ALA A 145 6.96 -43.15 3.35
N PRO A 146 8.27 -43.44 3.25
CA PRO A 146 9.31 -42.46 3.54
C PRO A 146 9.24 -41.27 2.55
N SER A 147 9.55 -40.07 3.05
CA SER A 147 9.72 -38.85 2.25
C SER A 147 10.95 -38.96 1.34
N ASP A 148 10.85 -38.40 0.13
CA ASP A 148 11.90 -38.38 -0.89
C ASP A 148 12.46 -36.98 -1.18
N LEU A 149 11.98 -35.94 -0.48
CA LEU A 149 12.33 -34.52 -0.65
C LEU A 149 12.16 -33.93 -2.06
N ALA A 150 11.74 -34.73 -3.05
CA ALA A 150 11.74 -34.37 -4.47
C ALA A 150 10.86 -33.14 -4.76
N LEU A 151 9.70 -33.04 -4.08
CA LEU A 151 8.82 -31.89 -4.19
C LEU A 151 9.52 -30.62 -3.68
N LEU A 152 10.13 -30.67 -2.49
CA LEU A 152 10.77 -29.50 -1.87
C LEU A 152 11.96 -28.99 -2.70
N HIS A 153 12.76 -29.89 -3.28
CA HIS A 153 13.84 -29.51 -4.19
C HIS A 153 13.30 -28.90 -5.48
N SER A 154 12.23 -29.46 -6.05
CA SER A 154 11.58 -28.91 -7.23
C SER A 154 11.06 -27.49 -6.98
N LEU A 155 10.43 -27.26 -5.83
CA LEU A 155 9.83 -25.98 -5.47
C LEU A 155 10.84 -24.83 -5.19
N LEU A 156 12.14 -25.14 -5.08
CA LEU A 156 13.19 -24.12 -5.09
C LEU A 156 13.27 -23.38 -6.45
N ASN A 157 12.79 -24.00 -7.52
CA ASN A 157 12.51 -23.33 -8.79
C ASN A 157 11.11 -22.71 -8.75
N LEU A 158 11.02 -21.51 -8.16
CA LEU A 158 9.78 -20.79 -7.84
C LEU A 158 9.09 -20.18 -9.08
N THR A 159 8.66 -20.99 -10.04
CA THR A 159 7.83 -20.55 -11.18
C THR A 159 6.40 -21.04 -11.05
N ALA A 160 5.42 -20.28 -11.57
CA ALA A 160 4.02 -20.71 -11.54
C ALA A 160 3.78 -22.02 -12.28
N THR A 161 4.46 -22.20 -13.41
CA THR A 161 4.37 -23.40 -14.25
C THR A 161 4.91 -24.64 -13.53
N ASN A 162 5.98 -24.50 -12.74
CA ASN A 162 6.48 -25.58 -11.91
C ASN A 162 5.50 -25.90 -10.77
N ILE A 163 5.00 -24.88 -10.07
CA ILE A 163 3.98 -25.05 -9.02
C ILE A 163 2.75 -25.80 -9.57
N GLU A 164 2.22 -25.41 -10.75
CA GLU A 164 1.07 -26.08 -11.35
C GLU A 164 1.41 -27.52 -11.82
N THR A 165 2.63 -27.75 -12.30
CA THR A 165 3.07 -29.12 -12.65
C THR A 165 3.11 -30.03 -11.42
N GLN A 166 3.71 -29.55 -10.32
CA GLN A 166 3.73 -30.28 -9.05
C GLN A 166 2.33 -30.43 -8.45
N ASN A 167 1.47 -29.42 -8.60
CA ASN A 167 0.07 -29.46 -8.18
C ASN A 167 -0.69 -30.59 -8.85
N LYS A 168 -0.58 -30.76 -10.17
CA LYS A 168 -1.26 -31.84 -10.91
C LYS A 168 -0.73 -33.22 -10.50
N ALA A 169 0.59 -33.37 -10.37
CA ALA A 169 1.20 -34.62 -9.93
C ALA A 169 0.76 -35.01 -8.51
N LEU A 170 0.80 -34.07 -7.58
CA LEU A 170 0.43 -34.31 -6.19
C LEU A 170 -1.08 -34.53 -6.01
N SER A 171 -1.91 -33.79 -6.72
CA SER A 171 -3.37 -34.00 -6.73
C SER A 171 -3.74 -35.40 -7.24
N THR A 172 -3.01 -35.91 -8.24
CA THR A 172 -3.14 -37.29 -8.72
C THR A 172 -2.71 -38.30 -7.66
N ALA A 173 -1.60 -38.06 -6.96
CA ALA A 173 -1.14 -38.92 -5.88
C ALA A 173 -2.13 -38.97 -4.71
N LEU A 174 -2.66 -37.82 -4.27
CA LEU A 174 -3.70 -37.75 -3.24
C LEU A 174 -4.96 -38.52 -3.64
N ARG A 175 -5.41 -38.39 -4.90
CA ARG A 175 -6.56 -39.16 -5.39
C ARG A 175 -6.33 -40.67 -5.32
N SER A 176 -5.08 -41.13 -5.52
CA SER A 176 -4.76 -42.56 -5.48
C SER A 176 -4.68 -43.13 -4.06
N ASP A 177 -4.24 -42.33 -3.09
CA ASP A 177 -4.10 -42.74 -1.69
C ASP A 177 -4.34 -41.57 -0.73
N PHE A 178 -5.61 -41.24 -0.51
CA PHE A 178 -6.02 -40.09 0.30
C PHE A 178 -5.88 -40.33 1.81
N SER A 179 -5.57 -41.55 2.25
CA SER A 179 -5.37 -41.89 3.67
C SER A 179 -3.88 -41.87 4.07
N ASN A 180 -3.00 -41.48 3.14
CA ASN A 180 -1.58 -41.33 3.41
C ASN A 180 -1.27 -39.91 3.92
N PRO A 181 -0.65 -39.76 5.11
CA PRO A 181 -0.36 -38.44 5.66
C PRO A 181 0.67 -37.63 4.84
N VAL A 182 1.63 -38.29 4.17
CA VAL A 182 2.75 -37.61 3.51
C VAL A 182 2.30 -36.73 2.32
N PRO A 183 1.42 -37.19 1.42
CA PRO A 183 0.82 -36.32 0.39
C PRO A 183 0.09 -35.08 0.94
N HIS A 184 -0.51 -35.15 2.14
CA HIS A 184 -1.14 -33.97 2.76
C HIS A 184 -0.10 -32.98 3.30
N GLU A 185 1.01 -33.46 3.88
CA GLU A 185 2.15 -32.59 4.23
C GLU A 185 2.74 -31.90 2.99
N LYS A 186 2.95 -32.67 1.91
CA LYS A 186 3.37 -32.16 0.59
C LYS A 186 2.40 -31.10 0.06
N ALA A 187 1.10 -31.29 0.24
CA ALA A 187 0.08 -30.36 -0.22
C ALA A 187 0.14 -29.02 0.54
N ALA A 188 0.33 -29.08 1.85
CA ALA A 188 0.52 -27.88 2.66
C ALA A 188 1.80 -27.11 2.27
N ALA A 189 2.92 -27.81 2.02
CA ALA A 189 4.16 -27.18 1.56
C ALA A 189 3.98 -26.51 0.18
N LEU A 190 3.28 -27.17 -0.74
CA LEU A 190 2.97 -26.63 -2.06
C LEU A 190 2.09 -25.37 -1.98
N LEU A 191 1.05 -25.38 -1.15
CA LEU A 191 0.18 -24.21 -0.91
C LEU A 191 0.93 -23.04 -0.28
N GLY A 192 1.83 -23.31 0.68
CA GLY A 192 2.68 -22.29 1.27
C GLY A 192 3.62 -21.67 0.25
N THR A 193 4.20 -22.49 -0.63
CA THR A 193 5.06 -22.03 -1.73
C THR A 193 4.29 -21.18 -2.73
N PHE A 194 3.06 -21.58 -3.07
CA PHE A 194 2.15 -20.77 -3.89
C PHE A 194 1.85 -19.41 -3.24
N ALA A 195 1.53 -19.40 -1.94
CA ALA A 195 1.22 -18.17 -1.20
C ALA A 195 2.44 -17.24 -1.02
N LEU A 196 3.67 -17.76 -0.98
CA LEU A 196 4.89 -16.91 -0.91
C LEU A 196 5.01 -15.94 -2.09
N ARG A 197 4.45 -16.32 -3.26
CA ARG A 197 4.47 -15.50 -4.48
C ARG A 197 3.44 -14.38 -4.48
N GLU A 198 2.51 -14.37 -3.52
CA GLU A 198 1.51 -13.31 -3.38
C GLU A 198 2.18 -12.02 -2.92
N ASN A 199 2.12 -10.99 -3.76
CA ASN A 199 2.67 -9.68 -3.50
C ASN A 199 1.91 -8.57 -4.26
N SER A 200 0.58 -8.69 -4.30
CA SER A 200 -0.32 -7.75 -4.98
C SER A 200 -0.66 -6.49 -4.16
N GLY A 201 0.19 -6.10 -3.20
CA GLY A 201 0.09 -4.86 -2.43
C GLY A 201 -1.32 -4.54 -1.93
N SER A 202 -2.00 -3.56 -2.55
CA SER A 202 -3.35 -3.15 -2.18
C SER A 202 -4.43 -4.24 -2.35
N PHE A 203 -4.11 -5.30 -3.07
CA PHE A 203 -4.98 -6.46 -3.31
C PHE A 203 -4.49 -7.73 -2.61
N PHE A 204 -3.50 -7.63 -1.72
CA PHE A 204 -2.91 -8.78 -1.02
C PHE A 204 -3.93 -9.54 -0.18
N ASP A 205 -4.08 -10.85 -0.45
CA ASP A 205 -4.88 -11.76 0.36
C ASP A 205 -4.46 -13.22 0.14
N ILE A 206 -4.09 -13.89 1.24
CA ILE A 206 -3.70 -15.31 1.26
C ILE A 206 -4.52 -16.14 2.26
N ARG A 207 -5.68 -15.63 2.73
CA ARG A 207 -6.50 -16.31 3.74
C ARG A 207 -6.96 -17.69 3.29
N SER A 208 -7.31 -17.83 2.01
CA SER A 208 -7.74 -19.10 1.40
C SER A 208 -6.62 -20.17 1.40
N PRO A 209 -5.43 -19.93 0.81
CA PRO A 209 -4.35 -20.90 0.87
C PRO A 209 -3.87 -21.20 2.30
N LEU A 210 -3.80 -20.21 3.20
CA LEU A 210 -3.46 -20.43 4.63
C LEU A 210 -4.44 -21.40 5.32
N SER A 211 -5.74 -21.19 5.09
CA SER A 211 -6.79 -22.05 5.65
C SER A 211 -6.66 -23.48 5.12
N ARG A 212 -6.39 -23.65 3.82
CA ARG A 212 -6.19 -24.99 3.26
C ARG A 212 -4.92 -25.67 3.77
N MET A 213 -3.80 -24.95 3.91
CA MET A 213 -2.58 -25.48 4.52
C MET A 213 -2.86 -26.04 5.91
N THR A 214 -3.59 -25.27 6.72
CA THR A 214 -4.00 -25.63 8.07
C THR A 214 -4.80 -26.93 8.08
N ALA A 215 -5.79 -27.04 7.20
CA ALA A 215 -6.62 -28.23 7.07
C ALA A 215 -5.80 -29.47 6.69
N HIS A 216 -4.91 -29.37 5.71
CA HIS A 216 -4.04 -30.49 5.29
C HIS A 216 -3.09 -30.94 6.41
N LEU A 217 -2.48 -30.00 7.13
CA LEU A 217 -1.58 -30.33 8.25
C LEU A 217 -2.33 -31.01 9.40
N ALA A 218 -3.48 -30.46 9.81
CA ALA A 218 -4.31 -31.04 10.86
C ALA A 218 -4.78 -32.45 10.47
N PHE A 219 -5.17 -32.65 9.20
CA PHE A 219 -5.58 -33.93 8.67
C PHE A 219 -4.43 -34.96 8.61
N ALA A 220 -3.25 -34.55 8.12
CA ALA A 220 -2.06 -35.39 8.08
C ALA A 220 -1.66 -35.88 9.48
N LYS A 221 -1.67 -34.98 10.47
CA LYS A 221 -1.34 -35.30 11.86
C LYS A 221 -2.31 -36.32 12.45
N ALA A 222 -3.60 -36.18 12.18
CA ALA A 222 -4.61 -37.16 12.61
C ALA A 222 -4.42 -38.54 11.95
N LEU A 223 -4.20 -38.59 10.62
CA LEU A 223 -3.89 -39.83 9.89
C LEU A 223 -2.62 -40.51 10.42
N ALA A 224 -1.64 -39.72 10.87
CA ALA A 224 -0.37 -40.21 11.41
C ALA A 224 -0.43 -40.59 12.91
N SER A 225 -1.60 -40.59 13.55
CA SER A 225 -1.77 -40.80 15.00
C SER A 225 -0.97 -39.82 15.85
N ASN A 226 -0.99 -38.53 15.48
CA ASN A 226 -0.28 -37.44 16.15
C ASN A 226 1.24 -37.61 16.21
N ARG A 227 1.83 -38.41 15.32
CA ARG A 227 3.29 -38.41 15.12
C ARG A 227 3.77 -37.04 14.63
N ALA A 228 5.03 -36.74 14.91
CA ALA A 228 5.69 -35.56 14.38
C ALA A 228 5.67 -35.58 12.84
N TYR A 229 5.56 -34.40 12.25
CA TYR A 229 5.58 -34.23 10.81
C TYR A 229 6.91 -34.66 10.19
N GLY A 230 6.87 -35.10 8.94
CA GLY A 230 8.06 -35.28 8.12
C GLY A 230 8.66 -33.96 7.66
N PRO A 231 9.74 -34.01 6.84
CA PRO A 231 10.41 -32.82 6.33
C PRO A 231 9.46 -31.84 5.61
N GLU A 232 8.52 -32.34 4.82
CA GLU A 232 7.53 -31.51 4.14
C GLU A 232 6.58 -30.80 5.10
N GLY A 233 6.10 -31.48 6.14
CA GLY A 233 5.24 -30.85 7.14
C GLY A 233 5.99 -29.88 8.05
N LEU A 234 7.30 -30.05 8.26
CA LEU A 234 8.15 -29.07 8.94
C LEU A 234 8.33 -27.79 8.09
N VAL A 235 8.64 -27.92 6.79
CA VAL A 235 8.69 -26.77 5.88
C VAL A 235 7.33 -26.07 5.82
N ALA A 236 6.24 -26.84 5.70
CA ALA A 236 4.89 -26.28 5.65
C ALA A 236 4.52 -25.50 6.92
N GLN A 237 4.91 -25.95 8.11
CA GLN A 237 4.70 -25.20 9.36
C GLN A 237 5.51 -23.91 9.43
N ALA A 238 6.78 -23.95 8.99
CA ALA A 238 7.61 -22.75 8.91
C ALA A 238 7.01 -21.72 7.94
N LEU A 239 6.52 -22.17 6.77
CA LEU A 239 5.81 -21.33 5.81
C LEU A 239 4.51 -20.77 6.37
N LEU A 240 3.69 -21.60 7.04
CA LEU A 240 2.43 -21.15 7.65
C LEU A 240 2.68 -20.05 8.69
N SER A 241 3.69 -20.23 9.54
CA SER A 241 4.07 -19.22 10.53
C SER A 241 4.57 -17.94 9.86
N THR A 242 5.38 -18.06 8.80
CA THR A 242 5.86 -16.93 8.01
C THR A 242 4.72 -16.14 7.37
N LEU A 243 3.78 -16.85 6.73
CA LEU A 243 2.67 -16.26 5.98
C LEU A 243 1.59 -15.66 6.90
N SER A 244 1.47 -16.15 8.15
CA SER A 244 0.66 -15.51 9.20
C SER A 244 1.41 -14.38 9.94
N ASN A 245 2.65 -14.07 9.51
CA ASN A 245 3.58 -13.12 10.10
C ASN A 245 3.95 -13.43 11.56
N ASN A 246 3.89 -14.69 11.98
CA ASN A 246 4.38 -15.15 13.27
C ASN A 246 5.89 -15.42 13.18
N GLN A 247 6.67 -14.35 13.04
CA GLN A 247 8.10 -14.42 12.71
C GLN A 247 8.92 -15.20 13.75
N ARG A 248 8.63 -15.02 15.05
CA ARG A 248 9.34 -15.76 16.11
C ARG A 248 9.12 -17.27 15.98
N ASP A 249 7.88 -17.68 15.76
CA ASP A 249 7.54 -19.09 15.61
C ASP A 249 8.16 -19.66 14.32
N ALA A 250 8.12 -18.90 13.22
CA ALA A 250 8.74 -19.31 11.95
C ALA A 250 10.25 -19.54 12.09
N LEU A 251 10.96 -18.64 12.78
CA LEU A 251 12.40 -18.76 13.03
C LEU A 251 12.74 -19.96 13.93
N GLU A 252 11.86 -20.31 14.86
CA GLU A 252 12.02 -21.48 15.70
C GLU A 252 11.79 -22.78 14.92
N GLN A 253 10.82 -22.78 14.01
CA GLN A 253 10.57 -23.92 13.10
C GLN A 253 11.75 -24.17 12.15
N ILE A 254 12.37 -23.13 11.58
CA ILE A 254 13.54 -23.34 10.70
C ILE A 254 14.77 -23.82 11.47
N LYS A 255 14.95 -23.45 12.74
CA LYS A 255 16.03 -24.02 13.58
C LYS A 255 15.86 -25.54 13.75
N LEU A 256 14.63 -26.01 13.95
CA LEU A 256 14.32 -27.43 14.01
C LEU A 256 14.52 -28.11 12.65
N LEU A 257 14.13 -27.44 11.56
CA LEU A 257 14.34 -27.93 10.20
C LEU A 257 15.82 -28.13 9.88
N ASP A 258 16.67 -27.14 10.19
CA ASP A 258 18.12 -27.19 9.95
C ASP A 258 18.79 -28.33 10.73
N GLN A 259 18.36 -28.58 11.96
CA GLN A 259 18.87 -29.68 12.77
C GLN A 259 18.46 -31.04 12.22
N ALA A 260 17.24 -31.15 11.70
CA ALA A 260 16.68 -32.41 11.23
C ALA A 260 17.04 -32.75 9.78
N ASN A 261 17.19 -31.74 8.90
CA ASN A 261 17.32 -31.91 7.45
C ASN A 261 18.26 -30.86 6.82
N PRO A 262 19.59 -31.02 6.91
CA PRO A 262 20.56 -30.07 6.35
C PRO A 262 20.42 -29.83 4.83
N ASP A 263 19.90 -30.82 4.08
CA ASP A 263 19.64 -30.71 2.63
C ASP A 263 18.59 -29.64 2.29
N LEU A 264 17.80 -29.21 3.26
CA LEU A 264 16.77 -28.17 3.10
C LEU A 264 17.26 -26.77 3.50
N ALA A 265 18.57 -26.56 3.66
CA ALA A 265 19.12 -25.26 4.07
C ALA A 265 18.72 -24.07 3.17
N ALA A 266 18.43 -24.31 1.88
CA ALA A 266 17.92 -23.27 0.98
C ALA A 266 16.53 -22.76 1.41
N TRP A 267 15.66 -23.65 1.90
CA TRP A 267 14.36 -23.27 2.47
C TRP A 267 14.54 -22.45 3.73
N SER A 268 15.40 -22.88 4.65
CA SER A 268 15.65 -22.15 5.90
C SER A 268 16.18 -20.75 5.65
N ARG A 269 17.13 -20.58 4.71
CA ARG A 269 17.65 -19.25 4.33
C ARG A 269 16.59 -18.35 3.70
N ALA A 270 15.78 -18.89 2.78
CA ALA A 270 14.71 -18.13 2.14
C ALA A 270 13.64 -17.68 3.16
N ILE A 271 13.21 -18.58 4.04
CA ILE A 271 12.25 -18.29 5.12
C ILE A 271 12.84 -17.29 6.12
N HIS A 272 14.10 -17.44 6.49
CA HIS A 272 14.79 -16.47 7.35
C HIS A 272 14.77 -15.07 6.74
N ALA A 273 15.16 -14.94 5.47
CA ALA A 273 15.16 -13.66 4.76
C ALA A 273 13.75 -13.07 4.65
N ARG A 274 12.72 -13.90 4.40
CA ARG A 274 11.32 -13.44 4.35
C ARG A 274 10.82 -12.87 5.69
N ASN A 275 11.20 -13.48 6.81
CA ASN A 275 10.74 -13.05 8.14
C ASN A 275 11.54 -11.87 8.69
N THR A 276 12.85 -11.83 8.44
CA THR A 276 13.75 -10.82 9.03
C THR A 276 13.96 -9.63 8.12
N HIS A 277 13.75 -9.79 6.81
CA HIS A 277 14.23 -8.88 5.76
C HIS A 277 15.75 -8.64 5.78
N ASP A 278 16.52 -9.47 6.48
CA ASP A 278 17.97 -9.43 6.42
C ASP A 278 18.45 -10.10 5.12
N PHE A 279 18.87 -9.29 4.17
CA PHE A 279 19.36 -9.73 2.86
C PHE A 279 20.80 -10.28 2.91
N ARG A 280 21.57 -9.96 3.96
CA ARG A 280 23.02 -10.21 4.02
C ARG A 280 23.39 -11.70 4.02
N PRO A 281 22.67 -12.59 4.75
CA PRO A 281 22.94 -14.03 4.70
C PRO A 281 22.79 -14.62 3.29
N LEU A 282 21.75 -14.22 2.56
CA LEU A 282 21.55 -14.66 1.17
C LEU A 282 22.55 -14.01 0.22
N ALA A 283 22.98 -12.77 0.48
CA ALA A 283 24.00 -12.09 -0.32
C ALA A 283 25.30 -12.91 -0.43
N ALA A 284 25.67 -13.62 0.65
CA ALA A 284 26.86 -14.48 0.74
C ALA A 284 26.73 -15.82 0.00
N VAL A 285 25.53 -16.22 -0.42
CA VAL A 285 25.29 -17.47 -1.17
C VAL A 285 25.59 -17.24 -2.65
N LYS A 286 26.53 -18.01 -3.21
CA LYS A 286 26.96 -17.92 -4.62
C LYS A 286 25.90 -18.44 -5.59
N ASP A 287 25.45 -19.68 -5.39
CA ASP A 287 24.52 -20.37 -6.28
C ASP A 287 23.12 -20.42 -5.66
N ARG A 288 22.44 -19.27 -5.65
CA ARG A 288 21.07 -19.17 -5.10
C ARG A 288 20.08 -19.87 -6.02
N SER A 289 19.20 -20.67 -5.43
CA SER A 289 17.96 -21.10 -6.09
C SER A 289 17.07 -19.91 -6.48
N LEU A 290 16.09 -20.10 -7.36
CA LEU A 290 15.18 -19.01 -7.74
C LEU A 290 14.39 -18.48 -6.54
N LEU A 291 13.94 -19.36 -5.63
CA LEU A 291 13.34 -18.96 -4.36
C LEU A 291 14.26 -18.03 -3.55
N GLU A 292 15.53 -18.41 -3.36
CA GLU A 292 16.50 -17.58 -2.64
C GLU A 292 16.81 -16.26 -3.36
N GLN A 293 16.77 -16.23 -4.69
CA GLN A 293 16.94 -14.99 -5.46
C GLN A 293 15.76 -14.04 -5.25
N VAL A 294 14.52 -14.54 -5.29
CA VAL A 294 13.31 -13.77 -5.02
C VAL A 294 13.32 -13.23 -3.59
N GLU A 295 13.65 -14.05 -2.60
CA GLU A 295 13.66 -13.62 -1.20
C GLU A 295 14.84 -12.71 -0.83
N HIS A 296 16.00 -12.89 -1.46
CA HIS A 296 17.09 -11.91 -1.37
C HIS A 296 16.66 -10.55 -1.94
N PHE A 297 16.07 -10.55 -3.12
CA PHE A 297 15.59 -9.32 -3.76
C PHE A 297 14.56 -8.62 -2.88
N ARG A 298 13.60 -9.37 -2.33
CA ARG A 298 12.58 -8.84 -1.41
C ARG A 298 13.19 -8.21 -0.18
N ALA A 299 14.05 -8.94 0.53
CA ALA A 299 14.72 -8.46 1.73
C ALA A 299 15.50 -7.17 1.46
N TYR A 300 16.27 -7.13 0.35
CA TYR A 300 17.02 -5.95 -0.05
C TYR A 300 16.11 -4.77 -0.41
N ALA A 301 15.05 -5.01 -1.19
CA ALA A 301 14.12 -3.98 -1.62
C ALA A 301 13.33 -3.36 -0.44
N ILE A 302 13.07 -4.15 0.61
CA ILE A 302 12.37 -3.69 1.81
C ILE A 302 13.30 -2.90 2.73
N SER A 303 14.46 -3.46 3.07
CA SER A 303 15.33 -2.90 4.12
C SER A 303 16.41 -1.94 3.63
N ALA A 304 16.75 -1.95 2.35
CA ALA A 304 17.77 -1.05 1.79
C ALA A 304 17.18 -0.09 0.75
N ASN A 305 17.00 -0.54 -0.50
CA ASN A 305 16.47 0.31 -1.56
C ASN A 305 15.97 -0.53 -2.74
N CYS A 306 14.72 -0.30 -3.16
CA CYS A 306 14.09 -1.06 -4.23
C CYS A 306 14.71 -0.80 -5.62
N ASN A 307 15.20 0.42 -5.89
CA ASN A 307 15.84 0.75 -7.17
C ASN A 307 17.18 0.00 -7.31
N LEU A 308 18.01 0.03 -6.25
CA LEU A 308 19.29 -0.68 -6.23
C LEU A 308 19.11 -2.21 -6.34
N ALA A 309 18.07 -2.76 -5.68
CA ALA A 309 17.74 -4.17 -5.81
C ALA A 309 17.44 -4.54 -7.27
N TRP A 310 16.70 -3.69 -7.99
CA TRP A 310 16.38 -3.87 -9.40
C TRP A 310 17.60 -3.81 -10.30
N GLU A 311 18.51 -2.87 -10.08
CA GLU A 311 19.74 -2.72 -10.87
C GLU A 311 20.65 -3.94 -10.77
N GLN A 312 20.79 -4.50 -9.57
CA GLN A 312 21.60 -5.70 -9.31
C GLN A 312 20.99 -6.99 -9.89
N LEU A 313 19.73 -6.96 -10.30
CA LEU A 313 19.05 -8.14 -10.84
C LEU A 313 19.54 -8.45 -12.27
N PRO A 314 19.88 -9.72 -12.59
CA PRO A 314 20.18 -10.14 -13.97
C PRO A 314 19.06 -9.80 -14.96
N ASP A 315 19.42 -9.31 -16.15
CA ASP A 315 18.46 -8.81 -17.14
C ASP A 315 17.47 -9.86 -17.64
N ASN A 316 17.88 -11.14 -17.72
CA ASN A 316 16.98 -12.22 -18.09
C ASN A 316 15.85 -12.41 -17.06
N LEU A 317 16.14 -12.24 -15.76
CA LEU A 317 15.15 -12.39 -14.71
C LEU A 317 14.13 -11.24 -14.71
N LYS A 318 14.57 -10.01 -15.00
CA LYS A 318 13.70 -8.83 -15.12
C LYS A 318 12.53 -9.04 -16.10
N ILE A 319 12.74 -9.82 -17.17
CA ILE A 319 11.74 -10.02 -18.24
C ILE A 319 11.06 -11.40 -18.22
N GLN A 320 11.52 -12.32 -17.37
CA GLN A 320 10.99 -13.69 -17.28
C GLN A 320 10.20 -13.95 -16.01
N GLN A 321 10.54 -13.30 -14.89
CA GLN A 321 9.97 -13.59 -13.58
C GLN A 321 9.11 -12.42 -13.09
N PRO A 322 7.77 -12.56 -13.05
CA PRO A 322 6.87 -11.49 -12.60
C PRO A 322 7.10 -11.10 -11.13
N ASP A 323 7.58 -12.03 -10.29
CA ASP A 323 7.76 -11.84 -8.85
C ASP A 323 8.60 -10.61 -8.50
N PHE A 324 9.63 -10.27 -9.29
CA PHE A 324 10.43 -9.06 -9.07
C PHE A 324 9.63 -7.78 -9.33
N CYS A 325 8.84 -7.73 -10.42
CA CYS A 325 7.93 -6.62 -10.69
C CYS A 325 6.86 -6.48 -9.62
N ARG A 326 6.32 -7.61 -9.13
CA ARG A 326 5.34 -7.61 -8.03
C ARG A 326 5.94 -6.98 -6.77
N ILE A 327 7.17 -7.36 -6.41
CA ILE A 327 7.91 -6.80 -5.27
C ILE A 327 8.11 -5.29 -5.45
N VAL A 328 8.58 -4.84 -6.62
CA VAL A 328 8.75 -3.40 -6.90
C VAL A 328 7.43 -2.64 -6.78
N ASN A 329 6.36 -3.13 -7.40
CA ASN A 329 5.04 -2.48 -7.40
C ASN A 329 4.37 -2.43 -6.01
N ALA A 330 4.83 -3.21 -5.04
CA ALA A 330 4.35 -3.12 -3.66
C ALA A 330 5.15 -2.13 -2.81
N ARG A 331 6.12 -1.42 -3.40
CA ARG A 331 7.04 -0.49 -2.72
C ARG A 331 7.05 0.86 -3.42
N GLU A 332 7.71 1.81 -2.78
CA GLU A 332 8.06 3.07 -3.41
C GLU A 332 9.27 2.91 -4.33
N TYR A 333 9.19 3.50 -5.52
CA TYR A 333 10.23 3.45 -6.54
C TYR A 333 10.31 4.77 -7.31
N SER A 334 11.48 5.01 -7.93
CA SER A 334 11.79 6.21 -8.72
C SER A 334 10.98 6.30 -10.01
N VAL A 335 10.90 7.50 -10.61
CA VAL A 335 10.25 7.69 -11.92
C VAL A 335 10.94 6.84 -13.00
N GLN A 336 12.27 6.70 -12.95
CA GLN A 336 13.02 5.88 -13.89
C GLN A 336 12.60 4.41 -13.82
N LEU A 337 12.50 3.84 -12.62
CA LEU A 337 12.02 2.47 -12.45
C LEU A 337 10.54 2.35 -12.82
N GLY A 338 9.72 3.38 -12.58
CA GLY A 338 8.32 3.42 -13.01
C GLY A 338 8.12 3.32 -14.52
N HIS A 339 9.02 3.90 -15.32
CA HIS A 339 9.01 3.68 -16.78
C HIS A 339 9.28 2.22 -17.17
N VAL A 340 10.10 1.51 -16.38
CA VAL A 340 10.34 0.08 -16.59
C VAL A 340 9.12 -0.74 -16.17
N MET A 341 8.57 -0.47 -14.97
CA MET A 341 7.41 -1.17 -14.44
C MET A 341 6.19 -1.02 -15.34
N SER A 342 5.89 0.19 -15.84
CA SER A 342 4.76 0.43 -16.75
C SER A 342 4.83 -0.36 -18.06
N ARG A 343 6.03 -0.77 -18.49
CA ARG A 343 6.23 -1.64 -19.67
C ARG A 343 6.20 -3.12 -19.35
N LEU A 344 6.61 -3.54 -18.15
CA LEU A 344 6.83 -4.94 -17.82
C LEU A 344 5.70 -5.57 -16.99
N SER A 345 5.16 -4.84 -15.99
CA SER A 345 4.30 -5.40 -14.94
C SER A 345 3.10 -6.16 -15.50
N LEU A 346 2.19 -5.46 -16.17
CA LEU A 346 0.95 -6.05 -16.69
C LEU A 346 1.20 -7.11 -17.79
N PRO A 347 2.10 -6.92 -18.77
CA PRO A 347 2.41 -7.97 -19.75
C PRO A 347 2.97 -9.26 -19.14
N LEU A 348 3.77 -9.16 -18.08
CA LEU A 348 4.28 -10.33 -17.35
C LEU A 348 3.16 -11.09 -16.64
N GLU A 349 2.24 -10.38 -15.96
CA GLU A 349 1.08 -11.00 -15.31
C GLU A 349 0.19 -11.75 -16.30
N LEU A 350 -0.13 -11.11 -17.45
CA LEU A 350 -0.97 -11.72 -18.48
C LEU A 350 -0.31 -12.94 -19.12
N ARG A 351 1.01 -12.92 -19.31
CA ARG A 351 1.75 -14.07 -19.85
C ARG A 351 1.68 -15.26 -18.89
N GLU A 352 2.03 -15.05 -17.62
CA GLU A 352 2.00 -16.12 -16.61
C GLU A 352 0.58 -16.68 -16.44
N PHE A 353 -0.43 -15.82 -16.43
CA PHE A 353 -1.84 -16.22 -16.44
C PHE A 353 -2.16 -17.18 -17.60
N THR A 354 -1.78 -16.84 -18.82
CA THR A 354 -2.05 -17.70 -20.00
C THR A 354 -1.30 -19.03 -19.95
N GLU A 355 -0.05 -19.04 -19.48
CA GLU A 355 0.79 -20.24 -19.37
C GLU A 355 0.23 -21.22 -18.33
N VAL A 356 -0.13 -20.70 -17.15
CA VAL A 356 -0.74 -21.52 -16.09
C VAL A 356 -2.13 -22.00 -16.50
N TYR A 357 -2.94 -21.16 -17.17
CA TYR A 357 -4.23 -21.59 -17.71
C TYR A 357 -4.09 -22.77 -18.66
N GLN A 358 -3.16 -22.67 -19.62
CA GLN A 358 -2.92 -23.74 -20.58
C GLN A 358 -2.47 -25.03 -19.90
N LEU A 359 -1.57 -24.95 -18.92
CA LEU A 359 -1.15 -26.12 -18.14
C LEU A 359 -2.30 -26.73 -17.34
N SER A 360 -3.12 -25.89 -16.69
CA SER A 360 -4.20 -26.34 -15.82
C SER A 360 -5.37 -26.94 -16.61
N LYS A 361 -5.83 -26.25 -17.67
CA LYS A 361 -7.02 -26.62 -18.46
C LYS A 361 -6.70 -27.51 -19.67
N GLY A 362 -5.43 -27.64 -20.05
CA GLY A 362 -4.99 -28.47 -21.18
C GLY A 362 -5.29 -27.86 -22.55
N HIS A 363 -5.70 -26.60 -22.63
CA HIS A 363 -5.91 -25.87 -23.88
C HIS A 363 -5.55 -24.39 -23.73
N ALA A 364 -5.17 -23.74 -24.83
CA ALA A 364 -4.87 -22.31 -24.83
C ALA A 364 -6.11 -21.48 -24.42
N LEU A 365 -5.87 -20.41 -23.67
CA LEU A 365 -6.91 -19.46 -23.27
C LEU A 365 -7.38 -18.65 -24.47
N LYS A 366 -8.71 -18.61 -24.71
CA LYS A 366 -9.29 -17.68 -25.68
C LYS A 366 -9.58 -16.33 -25.03
N ALA A 367 -9.42 -15.24 -25.79
CA ALA A 367 -9.67 -13.88 -25.27
C ALA A 367 -11.07 -13.73 -24.64
N ALA A 368 -12.11 -14.29 -25.27
CA ALA A 368 -13.48 -14.23 -24.77
C ALA A 368 -13.73 -15.02 -23.46
N GLU A 369 -12.83 -15.93 -23.08
CA GLU A 369 -12.94 -16.76 -21.88
C GLU A 369 -12.17 -16.16 -20.69
N ALA A 370 -11.32 -15.15 -20.93
CA ALA A 370 -10.35 -14.65 -19.95
C ALA A 370 -11.01 -14.11 -18.66
N ILE A 371 -12.05 -13.29 -18.79
CA ILE A 371 -12.77 -12.73 -17.65
C ILE A 371 -13.48 -13.82 -16.85
N THR A 372 -14.19 -14.73 -17.53
CA THR A 372 -14.84 -15.86 -16.86
C THR A 372 -13.83 -16.74 -16.12
N ALA A 373 -12.67 -16.99 -16.72
CA ALA A 373 -11.58 -17.73 -16.09
C ALA A 373 -11.05 -17.02 -14.84
N LEU A 374 -10.78 -15.72 -14.91
CA LEU A 374 -10.30 -14.91 -13.78
C LEU A 374 -11.36 -14.71 -12.68
N ASN A 375 -12.64 -14.82 -13.02
CA ASN A 375 -13.74 -14.70 -12.07
C ASN A 375 -14.19 -16.03 -11.46
N GLN A 376 -13.50 -17.15 -11.70
CA GLN A 376 -13.83 -18.40 -11.02
C GLN A 376 -13.59 -18.27 -9.51
N MET A 377 -14.55 -18.70 -8.69
CA MET A 377 -14.42 -18.71 -7.22
C MET A 377 -13.40 -19.77 -6.78
N PRO A 378 -12.59 -19.51 -5.74
CA PRO A 378 -11.75 -20.55 -5.12
C PRO A 378 -12.63 -21.70 -4.63
N GLY A 379 -12.44 -22.89 -5.18
CA GLY A 379 -13.11 -24.12 -4.75
C GLY A 379 -12.43 -24.73 -3.54
N ARG A 380 -13.03 -25.77 -2.94
CA ARG A 380 -12.46 -26.60 -1.85
C ARG A 380 -11.44 -27.61 -2.39
N CYS A 381 -10.82 -28.41 -1.53
CA CYS A 381 -9.88 -29.47 -1.95
C CYS A 381 -10.55 -30.51 -2.87
N LEU A 382 -11.86 -30.72 -2.68
CA LEU A 382 -12.67 -31.66 -3.43
C LEU A 382 -13.69 -30.91 -4.29
N SER A 383 -13.80 -31.28 -5.56
CA SER A 383 -14.77 -30.72 -6.49
C SER A 383 -15.54 -31.81 -7.24
N PRO A 384 -16.84 -31.63 -7.53
CA PRO A 384 -17.60 -32.59 -8.31
C PRO A 384 -17.20 -32.51 -9.79
N MET A 385 -17.00 -33.65 -10.44
CA MET A 385 -16.82 -33.75 -11.88
C MET A 385 -18.14 -34.06 -12.59
N THR A 386 -18.24 -33.67 -13.87
CA THR A 386 -19.42 -33.92 -14.72
C THR A 386 -19.73 -35.41 -14.92
N ASN A 387 -18.73 -36.29 -14.83
CA ASN A 387 -18.89 -37.73 -14.90
C ASN A 387 -19.33 -38.38 -13.56
N GLY A 388 -19.65 -37.58 -12.54
CA GLY A 388 -20.08 -38.05 -11.22
C GLY A 388 -18.94 -38.48 -10.29
N THR A 389 -17.68 -38.43 -10.73
CA THR A 389 -16.52 -38.65 -9.86
C THR A 389 -16.13 -37.38 -9.11
N THR A 390 -15.32 -37.52 -8.06
CA THR A 390 -14.77 -36.38 -7.32
C THR A 390 -13.35 -36.11 -7.81
N GLU A 391 -13.10 -34.85 -8.14
CA GLU A 391 -11.77 -34.33 -8.43
C GLU A 391 -11.11 -33.90 -7.12
N VAL A 392 -9.85 -34.31 -6.93
CA VAL A 392 -8.99 -33.83 -5.85
C VAL A 392 -8.07 -32.78 -6.45
N GLN A 393 -8.02 -31.59 -5.86
CA GLN A 393 -7.13 -30.50 -6.28
C GLN A 393 -6.52 -29.84 -5.04
N VAL A 394 -5.19 -29.83 -4.96
CA VAL A 394 -4.48 -29.07 -3.91
C VAL A 394 -4.67 -27.57 -4.15
N ILE A 395 -4.26 -27.10 -5.32
CA ILE A 395 -4.52 -25.74 -5.83
C ILE A 395 -5.52 -25.86 -6.98
N GLY A 396 -6.74 -25.36 -6.78
CA GLY A 396 -7.73 -25.32 -7.84
C GLY A 396 -7.58 -24.10 -8.74
N TRP A 397 -8.24 -24.12 -9.91
CA TRP A 397 -8.21 -22.97 -10.82
C TRP A 397 -8.74 -21.68 -10.16
N GLY A 398 -9.72 -21.78 -9.26
CA GLY A 398 -10.24 -20.62 -8.54
C GLY A 398 -9.19 -19.92 -7.66
N GLN A 399 -8.25 -20.67 -7.07
CA GLN A 399 -7.11 -20.09 -6.34
C GLN A 399 -6.16 -19.34 -7.28
N TRP A 400 -5.82 -19.94 -8.43
CA TRP A 400 -5.04 -19.27 -9.48
C TRP A 400 -5.75 -18.02 -10.02
N ALA A 401 -7.05 -18.11 -10.27
CA ALA A 401 -7.87 -17.01 -10.76
C ALA A 401 -7.85 -15.81 -9.80
N THR A 402 -8.04 -16.05 -8.51
CA THR A 402 -7.93 -15.03 -7.47
C THR A 402 -6.52 -14.43 -7.42
N PHE A 403 -5.48 -15.26 -7.41
CA PHE A 403 -4.08 -14.81 -7.45
C PHE A 403 -3.78 -13.89 -8.64
N PHE A 404 -4.16 -14.29 -9.86
CA PHE A 404 -3.94 -13.46 -11.04
C PHE A 404 -4.79 -12.19 -11.02
N GLN A 405 -6.03 -12.27 -10.54
CA GLN A 405 -6.89 -11.11 -10.43
C GLN A 405 -6.29 -10.05 -9.49
N HIS A 406 -5.74 -10.46 -8.34
CA HIS A 406 -5.07 -9.53 -7.42
C HIS A 406 -3.89 -8.82 -8.09
N HIS A 407 -2.99 -9.56 -8.72
CA HIS A 407 -1.79 -8.98 -9.32
C HIS A 407 -2.09 -8.13 -10.56
N ILE A 408 -3.06 -8.52 -11.39
CA ILE A 408 -3.52 -7.71 -12.52
C ILE A 408 -4.11 -6.39 -12.01
N CYS A 409 -5.02 -6.43 -11.04
CA CYS A 409 -5.60 -5.22 -10.44
C CYS A 409 -4.53 -4.31 -9.84
N HIS A 410 -3.57 -4.86 -9.09
CA HIS A 410 -2.47 -4.10 -8.51
C HIS A 410 -1.55 -3.48 -9.56
N ALA A 411 -1.22 -4.21 -10.64
CA ALA A 411 -0.42 -3.69 -11.74
C ALA A 411 -1.12 -2.53 -12.48
N VAL A 412 -2.44 -2.62 -12.67
CA VAL A 412 -3.22 -1.53 -13.29
C VAL A 412 -3.23 -0.29 -12.41
N VAL A 413 -3.47 -0.43 -11.10
CA VAL A 413 -3.45 0.71 -10.16
C VAL A 413 -2.08 1.37 -10.14
N ASN A 414 -0.99 0.61 -10.04
CA ASN A 414 0.37 1.17 -10.02
C ASN A 414 0.76 1.85 -11.32
N ASN A 415 0.39 1.27 -12.47
CA ASN A 415 0.70 1.90 -13.76
C ASN A 415 -0.09 3.20 -13.93
N TYR A 416 -1.34 3.26 -13.46
CA TYR A 416 -2.12 4.49 -13.44
C TYR A 416 -1.50 5.53 -12.51
N ASP A 417 -1.20 5.18 -11.25
CA ASP A 417 -0.57 6.06 -10.27
C ASP A 417 0.78 6.61 -10.78
N PHE A 418 1.60 5.74 -11.38
CA PHE A 418 2.83 6.16 -12.02
C PHE A 418 2.59 7.22 -13.10
N LEU A 419 1.65 6.98 -14.03
CA LEU A 419 1.35 7.92 -15.11
C LEU A 419 0.76 9.24 -14.57
N ALA A 420 -0.21 9.17 -13.67
CA ALA A 420 -0.96 10.32 -13.17
C ALA A 420 -0.16 11.15 -12.17
N ASN A 421 0.45 10.50 -11.16
CA ASN A 421 0.95 11.15 -9.96
C ASN A 421 2.49 11.21 -9.90
N LYS A 422 3.19 10.20 -10.42
CA LYS A 422 4.67 10.19 -10.39
C LYS A 422 5.30 10.85 -11.61
N TRP A 423 4.88 10.48 -12.81
CA TRP A 423 5.38 11.04 -14.06
C TRP A 423 4.64 12.34 -14.45
N GLY A 424 3.37 12.47 -14.08
CA GLY A 424 2.57 13.69 -14.27
C GLY A 424 2.03 13.86 -15.71
N VAL A 425 1.60 12.76 -16.33
CA VAL A 425 0.98 12.73 -17.67
C VAL A 425 -0.49 12.26 -17.59
N PRO A 426 -1.39 13.09 -17.03
CA PRO A 426 -2.76 12.68 -16.71
C PRO A 426 -3.60 12.27 -17.94
N GLU A 427 -3.32 12.80 -19.13
CA GLU A 427 -3.97 12.36 -20.37
C GLU A 427 -3.59 10.91 -20.71
N ALA A 428 -2.31 10.56 -20.62
CA ALA A 428 -1.84 9.19 -20.85
C ALA A 428 -2.37 8.24 -19.77
N ALA A 429 -2.48 8.70 -18.52
CA ALA A 429 -3.12 7.93 -17.45
C ALA A 429 -4.61 7.65 -17.76
N ARG A 430 -5.33 8.65 -18.29
CA ARG A 430 -6.74 8.51 -18.71
C ARG A 430 -6.90 7.53 -19.87
N GLU A 431 -6.07 7.63 -20.90
CA GLU A 431 -6.05 6.69 -22.03
C GLU A 431 -5.75 5.26 -21.58
N PHE A 432 -4.76 5.10 -20.69
CA PHE A 432 -4.43 3.81 -20.09
C PHE A 432 -5.61 3.24 -19.30
N SER A 433 -6.26 4.05 -18.46
CA SER A 433 -7.43 3.62 -17.68
C SER A 433 -8.58 3.20 -18.58
N GLN A 434 -8.91 3.98 -19.62
CA GLN A 434 -9.98 3.64 -20.57
C GLN A 434 -9.72 2.32 -21.30
N LYS A 435 -8.46 2.07 -21.67
CA LYS A 435 -8.06 0.79 -22.28
C LYS A 435 -8.25 -0.37 -21.29
N CYS A 436 -7.85 -0.18 -20.03
CA CYS A 436 -8.04 -1.19 -18.99
C CYS A 436 -9.52 -1.43 -18.69
N ASP A 437 -10.35 -0.37 -18.67
CA ASP A 437 -11.79 -0.48 -18.47
C ASP A 437 -12.43 -1.33 -19.58
N GLY A 438 -12.02 -1.12 -20.84
CA GLY A 438 -12.51 -1.92 -21.97
C GLY A 438 -12.17 -3.41 -21.91
N ILE A 439 -11.18 -3.81 -21.09
CA ILE A 439 -10.73 -5.20 -20.98
C ILE A 439 -11.22 -5.83 -19.68
N PHE A 440 -11.05 -5.13 -18.55
CA PHE A 440 -11.11 -5.71 -17.20
C PHE A 440 -12.33 -5.28 -16.39
N GLN A 441 -13.23 -4.44 -16.93
CA GLN A 441 -14.40 -3.92 -16.20
C GLN A 441 -15.28 -4.98 -15.55
N GLU A 442 -15.28 -6.20 -16.08
CA GLU A 442 -16.07 -7.32 -15.57
C GLU A 442 -15.33 -8.15 -14.51
N LEU A 443 -14.05 -7.87 -14.20
CA LEU A 443 -13.36 -8.53 -13.10
C LEU A 443 -13.99 -8.11 -11.77
N ARG A 444 -14.19 -9.08 -10.89
CA ARG A 444 -14.88 -8.91 -9.60
C ARG A 444 -14.27 -7.83 -8.72
N LEU A 445 -12.95 -7.69 -8.70
CA LEU A 445 -12.23 -6.69 -7.91
C LEU A 445 -11.92 -5.39 -8.67
N TYR A 446 -12.29 -5.29 -9.96
CA TYR A 446 -12.05 -4.09 -10.76
C TYR A 446 -12.75 -2.82 -10.24
N PRO A 447 -13.92 -2.87 -9.56
CA PRO A 447 -14.47 -1.69 -8.91
C PRO A 447 -13.47 -0.96 -8.00
N PHE A 448 -12.59 -1.70 -7.31
CA PHE A 448 -11.56 -1.10 -6.48
C PHE A 448 -10.47 -0.43 -7.30
N VAL A 449 -10.12 -0.96 -8.48
CA VAL A 449 -9.19 -0.29 -9.41
C VAL A 449 -9.73 1.08 -9.81
N ARG A 450 -11.03 1.16 -10.14
CA ARG A 450 -11.68 2.45 -10.45
C ARG A 450 -11.70 3.40 -9.26
N LEU A 451 -11.91 2.88 -8.05
CA LEU A 451 -11.84 3.67 -6.83
C LEU A 451 -10.45 4.28 -6.64
N TYR A 452 -9.37 3.51 -6.84
CA TYR A 452 -8.00 4.03 -6.77
C TYR A 452 -7.70 5.06 -7.87
N ASN A 453 -8.28 4.91 -9.06
CA ASN A 453 -8.00 5.74 -10.23
C ASN A 453 -8.95 6.94 -10.40
N CYS A 454 -9.83 7.20 -9.42
CA CYS A 454 -10.81 8.28 -9.55
C CYS A 454 -10.14 9.67 -9.51
N THR A 455 -10.62 10.59 -10.33
CA THR A 455 -10.09 11.97 -10.42
C THR A 455 -11.06 13.04 -9.97
N ASP A 456 -12.30 12.65 -9.66
CA ASP A 456 -13.38 13.56 -9.32
C ASP A 456 -14.38 12.90 -8.36
N GLN A 457 -15.17 13.73 -7.69
CA GLN A 457 -16.14 13.29 -6.69
C GLN A 457 -17.22 12.35 -7.23
N SER A 458 -17.64 12.52 -8.50
CA SER A 458 -18.73 11.73 -9.08
C SER A 458 -18.26 10.31 -9.39
N SER A 459 -17.10 10.19 -10.03
CA SER A 459 -16.49 8.87 -10.29
C SER A 459 -16.09 8.14 -9.01
N HIS A 460 -15.61 8.85 -7.99
CA HIS A 460 -15.33 8.29 -6.67
C HIS A 460 -16.59 7.69 -6.01
N ARG A 461 -17.69 8.45 -5.99
CA ARG A 461 -18.97 7.97 -5.41
C ARG A 461 -19.52 6.74 -6.11
N ALA A 462 -19.54 6.75 -7.44
CA ALA A 462 -19.99 5.59 -8.22
C ALA A 462 -19.12 4.35 -7.95
N SER A 463 -17.79 4.55 -7.85
CA SER A 463 -16.87 3.45 -7.55
C SER A 463 -17.08 2.89 -6.13
N ILE A 464 -17.39 3.74 -5.14
CA ILE A 464 -17.77 3.27 -3.79
C ILE A 464 -19.02 2.38 -3.86
N ASP A 465 -20.07 2.80 -4.57
CA ASP A 465 -21.32 2.02 -4.68
C ASP A 465 -21.07 0.62 -5.28
N ASP A 466 -20.25 0.56 -6.34
CA ASP A 466 -19.82 -0.70 -6.95
C ASP A 466 -18.98 -1.55 -5.97
N CYS A 467 -18.04 -0.93 -5.26
CA CYS A 467 -17.20 -1.61 -4.26
C CYS A 467 -18.03 -2.17 -3.09
N LEU A 468 -19.05 -1.45 -2.63
CA LEU A 468 -19.97 -1.93 -1.59
C LEU A 468 -20.76 -3.15 -2.04
N THR A 469 -21.13 -3.21 -3.32
CA THR A 469 -21.77 -4.40 -3.89
C THR A 469 -20.85 -5.62 -3.83
N VAL A 470 -19.57 -5.47 -4.18
CA VAL A 470 -18.59 -6.55 -4.08
C VAL A 470 -18.38 -6.96 -2.63
N THR A 471 -18.18 -5.97 -1.75
CA THR A 471 -17.88 -6.16 -0.33
C THR A 471 -19.03 -6.86 0.42
N THR A 472 -20.28 -6.52 0.11
CA THR A 472 -21.45 -7.18 0.71
C THR A 472 -21.70 -8.59 0.17
N THR A 473 -21.33 -8.83 -1.09
CA THR A 473 -21.60 -10.11 -1.78
C THR A 473 -20.49 -11.14 -1.56
N PHE A 474 -19.23 -10.70 -1.50
CA PHE A 474 -18.04 -11.54 -1.41
C PHE A 474 -17.01 -11.01 -0.40
N PRO A 475 -17.39 -10.74 0.87
CA PRO A 475 -16.49 -10.11 1.84
C PRO A 475 -15.18 -10.88 2.06
N HIS A 476 -15.26 -12.21 2.01
CA HIS A 476 -14.15 -13.15 2.14
C HIS A 476 -13.10 -13.12 1.02
N LEU A 477 -13.36 -12.37 -0.06
CA LEU A 477 -12.45 -12.19 -1.19
C LEU A 477 -12.00 -10.74 -1.37
N VAL A 478 -12.44 -9.84 -0.49
CA VAL A 478 -12.01 -8.45 -0.50
C VAL A 478 -10.77 -8.33 0.39
N PRO A 479 -9.62 -7.93 -0.16
CA PRO A 479 -8.37 -7.70 0.59
C PRO A 479 -8.52 -6.64 1.68
N THR A 480 -7.80 -6.76 2.80
CA THR A 480 -7.90 -5.83 3.94
C THR A 480 -7.74 -4.37 3.51
N ARG A 481 -6.75 -4.07 2.67
CA ARG A 481 -6.48 -2.71 2.19
C ARG A 481 -7.61 -2.14 1.33
N ALA A 482 -8.35 -2.98 0.62
CA ALA A 482 -9.48 -2.56 -0.20
C ALA A 482 -10.67 -2.08 0.66
N TRP A 483 -10.90 -2.71 1.82
CA TRP A 483 -11.87 -2.22 2.80
C TRP A 483 -11.54 -0.82 3.31
N ASN A 484 -10.26 -0.56 3.56
CA ASN A 484 -9.78 0.72 4.04
C ASN A 484 -10.08 1.86 3.06
N GLN A 485 -9.91 1.63 1.76
CA GLN A 485 -10.18 2.68 0.76
C GLN A 485 -11.64 3.11 0.68
N ILE A 486 -12.58 2.21 0.98
CA ILE A 486 -13.99 2.57 1.04
C ILE A 486 -14.26 3.53 2.22
N TYR A 487 -13.45 3.47 3.27
CA TYR A 487 -13.73 4.13 4.55
C TYR A 487 -12.98 5.47 4.75
N TYR A 488 -11.81 5.67 4.14
CA TYR A 488 -10.97 6.85 4.38
C TYR A 488 -11.28 8.02 3.44
N ASP A 489 -10.89 9.22 3.89
CA ASP A 489 -10.92 10.43 3.07
C ASP A 489 -9.97 10.33 1.89
N VAL A 490 -10.41 10.84 0.74
CA VAL A 490 -9.54 11.10 -0.42
C VAL A 490 -9.56 12.60 -0.76
N PRO A 491 -8.48 13.16 -1.32
CA PRO A 491 -8.43 14.58 -1.67
C PRO A 491 -9.54 15.04 -2.62
N VAL A 492 -10.04 14.13 -3.47
CA VAL A 492 -11.00 14.43 -4.55
C VAL A 492 -12.47 14.38 -4.12
N ALA A 493 -12.77 13.94 -2.89
CA ALA A 493 -14.14 13.80 -2.41
C ALA A 493 -14.26 13.90 -0.88
N PRO A 494 -15.28 14.59 -0.34
CA PRO A 494 -15.59 14.51 1.08
C PRO A 494 -16.04 13.09 1.46
N HIS A 495 -15.95 12.75 2.76
CA HIS A 495 -16.46 11.51 3.34
C HIS A 495 -17.78 11.06 2.71
N TYR A 496 -17.82 9.80 2.28
CA TYR A 496 -19.05 9.15 1.82
C TYR A 496 -20.04 9.05 3.00
N GLN A 497 -21.29 9.46 2.78
CA GLN A 497 -22.34 9.49 3.80
C GLN A 497 -23.61 8.78 3.28
N PRO A 498 -24.20 7.84 4.06
CA PRO A 498 -23.73 7.38 5.38
C PRO A 498 -22.40 6.63 5.25
N LYS A 499 -21.53 6.76 6.26
CA LYS A 499 -20.31 5.95 6.32
C LYS A 499 -20.70 4.49 6.15
N PRO A 500 -20.07 3.74 5.21
CA PRO A 500 -20.34 2.32 5.07
C PRO A 500 -20.15 1.66 6.43
N PRO A 501 -21.24 1.16 7.04
CA PRO A 501 -21.11 0.46 8.30
C PRO A 501 -20.42 -0.89 8.01
N HIS A 502 -19.81 -1.53 9.00
CA HIS A 502 -19.39 -2.94 8.92
C HIS A 502 -17.93 -3.30 8.59
N VAL A 503 -17.00 -2.34 8.44
CA VAL A 503 -15.56 -2.68 8.38
C VAL A 503 -15.04 -3.23 9.71
N ASP A 504 -15.49 -2.64 10.84
CA ASP A 504 -15.12 -3.09 12.17
C ASP A 504 -15.83 -4.40 12.54
N GLU A 505 -17.02 -4.65 11.97
CA GLU A 505 -17.74 -5.90 12.12
C GLU A 505 -17.10 -7.06 11.35
N TRP A 506 -16.66 -6.83 10.10
CA TRP A 506 -15.93 -7.85 9.35
C TRP A 506 -14.57 -8.17 9.99
N HIS A 507 -13.84 -7.13 10.40
CA HIS A 507 -12.57 -7.26 11.12
C HIS A 507 -12.75 -7.20 12.63
N SER A 508 -13.75 -7.90 13.17
CA SER A 508 -14.08 -7.94 14.60
C SER A 508 -12.91 -8.40 15.48
N HIS A 509 -12.03 -9.23 14.91
CA HIS A 509 -10.72 -9.57 15.44
C HIS A 509 -9.64 -9.08 14.47
N ASN A 510 -8.97 -7.99 14.85
CA ASN A 510 -7.95 -7.33 14.06
C ASN A 510 -6.57 -7.29 14.77
N PRO A 511 -5.52 -7.93 14.22
CA PRO A 511 -5.56 -8.92 13.13
C PRO A 511 -6.28 -10.22 13.56
N PRO A 512 -6.45 -11.21 12.65
CA PRO A 512 -6.98 -12.52 13.01
C PRO A 512 -6.29 -13.11 14.25
N PRO A 513 -7.03 -13.80 15.14
CA PRO A 513 -6.55 -14.23 16.46
C PRO A 513 -5.19 -14.92 16.44
N GLY A 514 -4.30 -14.49 17.34
CA GLY A 514 -2.96 -15.09 17.53
C GLY A 514 -1.98 -14.88 16.38
N THR A 515 -2.20 -13.88 15.52
CA THR A 515 -1.34 -13.59 14.36
C THR A 515 -0.90 -12.14 14.29
N ALA A 516 0.08 -11.85 13.44
CA ALA A 516 0.45 -10.50 13.03
C ALA A 516 0.16 -10.26 11.52
N TYR A 517 -0.83 -10.98 10.98
CA TYR A 517 -1.14 -11.05 9.56
C TYR A 517 -1.44 -9.68 8.94
N ASP A 518 -0.82 -9.40 7.78
CA ASP A 518 -1.08 -8.23 6.92
C ASP A 518 -1.02 -6.88 7.67
N PRO A 519 0.08 -6.57 8.38
CA PRO A 519 0.07 -5.53 9.42
C PRO A 519 -0.22 -4.13 8.90
N TYR A 520 0.31 -3.75 7.74
CA TYR A 520 0.16 -2.40 7.19
C TYR A 520 -1.31 -1.93 7.12
N PRO A 521 -2.23 -2.59 6.37
CA PRO A 521 -3.62 -2.17 6.36
C PRO A 521 -4.31 -2.34 7.73
N ARG A 522 -3.89 -3.32 8.54
CA ARG A 522 -4.48 -3.61 9.86
C ARG A 522 -4.23 -2.48 10.86
N LEU A 523 -3.05 -1.86 10.78
CA LEU A 523 -2.60 -0.75 11.62
C LEU A 523 -3.29 0.59 11.29
N ASP A 524 -4.02 0.68 10.18
CA ASP A 524 -4.84 1.84 9.86
C ASP A 524 -6.20 1.83 10.58
N HIS A 525 -6.69 0.65 10.99
CA HIS A 525 -8.02 0.53 11.59
C HIS A 525 -8.09 1.09 13.01
N SER A 526 -9.16 1.85 13.25
CA SER A 526 -9.41 2.44 14.57
C SER A 526 -9.64 1.40 15.67
N ASN A 527 -10.15 0.21 15.32
CA ASN A 527 -10.37 -0.90 16.26
C ASN A 527 -9.07 -1.53 16.79
N LEU A 528 -7.90 -1.25 16.18
CA LEU A 528 -6.58 -1.67 16.67
C LEU A 528 -5.80 -0.52 17.29
N VAL A 529 -5.69 0.63 16.61
CA VAL A 529 -4.75 1.70 17.01
C VAL A 529 -5.35 2.87 17.79
N ARG A 530 -6.67 2.94 17.97
CA ARG A 530 -7.36 4.02 18.72
C ARG A 530 -8.07 3.54 19.99
N GLN A 531 -7.81 2.30 20.43
CA GLN A 531 -8.42 1.73 21.62
C GLN A 531 -7.59 2.07 22.88
N PRO A 532 -8.19 2.10 24.07
CA PRO A 532 -7.44 2.32 25.32
C PRO A 532 -6.29 1.32 25.55
N ASN A 533 -6.42 0.09 25.03
CA ASN A 533 -5.42 -0.98 25.14
C ASN A 533 -4.51 -1.12 23.91
N SER A 534 -4.48 -0.13 22.99
CA SER A 534 -3.70 -0.21 21.74
C SER A 534 -2.20 -0.45 21.98
N VAL A 535 -1.60 0.16 23.01
CA VAL A 535 -0.17 -0.05 23.31
C VAL A 535 0.12 -1.51 23.66
N THR A 536 -0.62 -2.09 24.61
CA THR A 536 -0.46 -3.50 25.00
C THR A 536 -0.66 -4.44 23.82
N ARG A 537 -1.63 -4.15 22.94
CA ARG A 537 -1.86 -4.95 21.74
C ARG A 537 -0.70 -4.88 20.75
N LEU A 538 -0.13 -3.69 20.54
CA LEU A 538 1.05 -3.51 19.67
C LEU A 538 2.30 -4.15 20.26
N GLU A 539 2.46 -4.16 21.59
CA GLU A 539 3.53 -4.89 22.27
C GLU A 539 3.41 -6.40 22.02
N LEU A 540 2.21 -6.98 22.15
CA LEU A 540 1.97 -8.38 21.82
C LEU A 540 2.24 -8.70 20.35
N LEU A 541 1.83 -7.82 19.43
CA LEU A 541 2.13 -7.98 18.00
C LEU A 541 3.64 -7.91 17.72
N HIS A 542 4.36 -7.00 18.38
CA HIS A 542 5.81 -6.90 18.27
C HIS A 542 6.53 -8.12 18.88
N GLU A 543 5.98 -8.74 19.92
CA GLU A 543 6.51 -10.01 20.46
C GLU A 543 6.36 -11.19 19.48
N ILE A 544 5.27 -11.20 18.71
CA ILE A 544 5.01 -12.20 17.66
C ILE A 544 5.89 -11.96 16.42
N ALA A 545 6.00 -10.68 16.01
CA ALA A 545 6.66 -10.24 14.78
C ALA A 545 7.69 -9.12 15.03
N PRO A 546 8.80 -9.41 15.74
CA PRO A 546 9.77 -8.39 16.16
C PRO A 546 10.62 -7.80 15.04
N TYR A 547 10.59 -8.39 13.84
CA TYR A 547 11.31 -7.91 12.65
C TYR A 547 10.40 -7.15 11.68
N ASP A 548 9.10 -7.06 11.97
CA ASP A 548 8.16 -6.31 11.15
C ASP A 548 8.28 -4.80 11.39
N CYS A 549 8.63 -4.06 10.33
CA CYS A 549 8.90 -2.63 10.42
C CYS A 549 7.64 -1.79 10.63
N ASP A 550 6.49 -2.21 10.09
CA ASP A 550 5.21 -1.48 10.25
C ASP A 550 4.71 -1.57 11.70
N ILE A 551 4.81 -2.76 12.30
CA ILE A 551 4.49 -2.98 13.72
C ILE A 551 5.43 -2.19 14.61
N SER A 552 6.74 -2.31 14.39
CA SER A 552 7.77 -1.62 15.17
C SER A 552 7.57 -0.09 15.12
N TYR A 553 7.41 0.46 13.91
CA TYR A 553 7.15 1.89 13.70
C TYR A 553 5.87 2.35 14.40
N SER A 554 4.79 1.59 14.25
CA SER A 554 3.50 1.92 14.86
C SER A 554 3.52 1.84 16.37
N LEU A 555 4.18 0.84 16.96
CA LEU A 555 4.37 0.71 18.40
C LEU A 555 5.13 1.93 18.95
N CYS A 556 6.27 2.29 18.35
CA CYS A 556 7.05 3.45 18.78
C CYS A 556 6.22 4.75 18.71
N ARG A 557 5.56 4.96 17.56
CA ARG A 557 4.70 6.14 17.32
C ARG A 557 3.57 6.27 18.34
N ILE A 558 2.87 5.17 18.63
CA ILE A 558 1.67 5.16 19.48
C ILE A 558 2.04 5.18 20.97
N LYS A 559 2.99 4.35 21.39
CA LYS A 559 3.44 4.25 22.80
C LYS A 559 4.01 5.57 23.30
N TYR A 560 4.80 6.26 22.48
CA TYR A 560 5.48 7.50 22.87
C TYR A 560 4.87 8.75 22.24
N LYS A 561 3.70 8.66 21.60
CA LYS A 561 3.00 9.81 20.97
C LYS A 561 3.91 10.65 20.06
N LYS A 562 4.76 9.99 19.26
CA LYS A 562 5.78 10.60 18.38
C LYS A 562 6.93 11.34 19.09
N ASN A 563 7.10 11.15 20.40
CA ASN A 563 8.13 11.81 21.21
C ASN A 563 9.09 10.80 21.87
N ALA A 564 9.36 9.67 21.21
CA ALA A 564 10.34 8.70 21.70
C ALA A 564 11.75 9.29 21.68
N ASN A 565 12.54 9.06 22.73
CA ASN A 565 13.97 9.37 22.72
C ASN A 565 14.79 8.26 22.02
N TYR A 566 16.11 8.44 21.96
CA TYR A 566 17.02 7.49 21.32
C TYR A 566 16.90 6.08 21.94
N GLU A 567 17.00 5.97 23.26
CA GLU A 567 17.00 4.68 23.97
C GLU A 567 15.67 3.95 23.81
N GLN A 568 14.55 4.68 23.84
CA GLN A 568 13.21 4.14 23.64
C GLN A 568 12.99 3.64 22.22
N THR A 569 13.51 4.37 21.23
CA THR A 569 13.41 4.00 19.81
C THR A 569 14.32 2.82 19.50
N GLU A 570 15.56 2.85 19.98
CA GLU A 570 16.54 1.77 19.82
C GLU A 570 16.01 0.47 20.42
N ALA A 571 15.43 0.50 21.62
CA ALA A 571 14.91 -0.70 22.27
C ALA A 571 13.81 -1.41 21.46
N ILE A 572 12.98 -0.67 20.72
CA ILE A 572 11.96 -1.26 19.84
C ILE A 572 12.60 -1.76 18.55
N TYR A 573 13.45 -0.96 17.89
CA TYR A 573 13.99 -1.30 16.57
C TYR A 573 15.19 -2.26 16.61
N ARG A 574 15.74 -2.56 17.78
CA ARG A 574 16.95 -3.37 17.96
C ARG A 574 17.05 -4.62 17.05
N PRO A 575 15.99 -5.42 16.83
CA PRO A 575 16.09 -6.62 15.99
C PRO A 575 16.50 -6.36 14.54
N ILE A 576 16.32 -5.13 14.02
CA ILE A 576 16.42 -4.79 12.59
C ILE A 576 17.39 -3.64 12.27
N LEU A 577 17.89 -2.93 13.29
CA LEU A 577 18.75 -1.74 13.14
C LEU A 577 20.12 -1.97 12.47
N ASP A 578 20.53 -3.20 12.21
CA ASP A 578 21.83 -3.47 11.58
C ASP A 578 21.77 -3.53 10.05
N TYR A 579 20.59 -3.54 9.47
CA TYR A 579 20.40 -3.70 8.02
C TYR A 579 19.20 -2.94 7.46
N ASP A 580 18.29 -2.41 8.29
CA ASP A 580 17.16 -1.62 7.83
C ASP A 580 17.48 -0.11 7.81
N GLY A 581 17.70 0.42 6.61
CA GLY A 581 18.06 1.82 6.37
C GLY A 581 16.98 2.80 6.82
N ASP A 582 15.70 2.45 6.64
CA ASP A 582 14.59 3.34 6.96
C ASP A 582 14.40 3.50 8.48
N LEU A 583 14.43 2.41 9.25
CA LEU A 583 14.31 2.50 10.70
C LEU A 583 15.57 3.05 11.37
N MET A 584 16.76 2.76 10.82
CA MET A 584 17.98 3.45 11.25
C MET A 584 17.91 4.95 11.01
N TYR A 585 17.32 5.39 9.89
CA TYR A 585 17.06 6.82 9.64
C TYR A 585 16.06 7.40 10.65
N GLN A 586 14.98 6.68 10.99
CA GLN A 586 14.07 7.15 12.05
C GLN A 586 14.78 7.27 13.41
N LEU A 587 15.66 6.33 13.75
CA LEU A 587 16.47 6.41 14.97
C LEU A 587 17.41 7.62 14.94
N SER A 588 18.08 7.89 13.82
CA SER A 588 19.00 9.03 13.71
C SER A 588 18.30 10.36 13.92
N LYS A 589 17.03 10.50 13.51
CA LYS A 589 16.23 11.72 13.76
C LYS A 589 16.07 12.08 15.24
N THR A 590 16.24 11.13 16.16
CA THR A 590 16.24 11.40 17.61
C THR A 590 17.52 12.11 18.09
N LEU A 591 18.57 12.13 17.26
CA LEU A 591 19.89 12.67 17.57
C LEU A 591 20.18 14.01 16.88
N THR A 592 19.23 14.65 16.21
CA THR A 592 19.46 15.90 15.43
C THR A 592 20.07 17.04 16.25
N ASN A 593 19.83 17.07 17.57
CA ASN A 593 20.42 18.02 18.51
C ASN A 593 21.85 17.65 18.97
N ASN A 594 22.39 16.51 18.53
CA ASN A 594 23.76 16.05 18.74
C ASN A 594 24.43 15.79 17.38
N PRO A 595 25.03 16.83 16.76
CA PRO A 595 25.50 16.75 15.37
C PRO A 595 26.50 15.62 15.11
N GLY A 596 27.42 15.35 16.05
CA GLY A 596 28.42 14.29 15.88
C GLY A 596 27.81 12.89 15.91
N ALA A 597 26.87 12.64 16.82
CA ALA A 597 26.17 11.37 16.90
C ALA A 597 25.20 11.17 15.72
N TYR A 598 24.49 12.23 15.32
CA TYR A 598 23.64 12.25 14.13
C TYR A 598 24.42 11.90 12.86
N GLU A 599 25.54 12.59 12.62
CA GLU A 599 26.40 12.36 11.46
C GLU A 599 26.91 10.92 11.42
N THR A 600 27.40 10.42 12.55
CA THR A 600 27.95 9.06 12.64
C THR A 600 26.90 8.00 12.31
N LEU A 601 25.71 8.11 12.92
CA LEU A 601 24.65 7.12 12.70
C LEU A 601 24.08 7.22 11.28
N LEU A 602 23.77 8.43 10.81
CA LEU A 602 23.18 8.61 9.48
C LEU A 602 24.17 8.27 8.36
N ALA A 603 25.49 8.42 8.57
CA ALA A 603 26.49 7.94 7.62
C ALA A 603 26.53 6.41 7.56
N LYS A 604 26.35 5.70 8.69
CA LYS A 604 26.16 4.24 8.69
C LYS A 604 24.89 3.86 7.92
N THR A 605 23.80 4.59 8.12
CA THR A 605 22.56 4.40 7.36
C THR A 605 22.77 4.62 5.86
N ALA A 606 23.52 5.66 5.48
CA ALA A 606 23.79 6.00 4.08
C ALA A 606 24.66 4.95 3.35
N ALA A 607 25.37 4.10 4.09
CA ALA A 607 26.06 2.95 3.51
C ALA A 607 25.11 1.81 3.11
N ILE A 608 23.89 1.78 3.68
CA ILE A 608 22.83 0.81 3.37
C ILE A 608 21.88 1.41 2.31
N ASP A 609 21.42 2.64 2.55
CA ASP A 609 20.58 3.41 1.63
C ASP A 609 21.29 4.73 1.24
N PRO A 610 21.99 4.74 0.10
CA PRO A 610 22.74 5.90 -0.38
C PRO A 610 21.95 7.21 -0.46
N TYR A 611 20.62 7.16 -0.57
CA TYR A 611 19.78 8.35 -0.57
C TYR A 611 19.99 9.19 0.71
N ARG A 612 20.34 8.57 1.83
CA ARG A 612 20.57 9.25 3.11
C ARG A 612 21.82 10.16 3.11
N TYR A 613 22.70 10.07 2.12
CA TYR A 613 23.73 11.08 1.93
C TYR A 613 23.15 12.46 1.60
N TYR A 614 22.03 12.54 0.90
CA TYR A 614 21.36 13.81 0.64
C TYR A 614 20.83 14.42 1.95
N ASN A 615 20.25 13.61 2.85
CA ASN A 615 19.80 14.09 4.17
C ASN A 615 20.95 14.59 5.06
N LEU A 616 22.16 14.01 4.95
CA LEU A 616 23.36 14.56 5.60
C LEU A 616 23.77 15.90 4.97
N GLY A 617 23.71 16.01 3.65
CA GLY A 617 23.95 17.26 2.92
C GLY A 617 23.03 18.38 3.40
N GLU A 618 21.72 18.13 3.42
CA GLU A 618 20.69 19.06 3.89
C GLU A 618 20.90 19.48 5.35
N TYR A 619 21.26 18.52 6.22
CA TYR A 619 21.53 18.81 7.63
C TYR A 619 22.69 19.80 7.79
N PHE A 620 23.80 19.57 7.10
CA PHE A 620 24.97 20.44 7.20
C PHE A 620 24.80 21.76 6.44
N GLU A 621 23.99 21.78 5.38
CA GLU A 621 23.57 23.01 4.71
C GLU A 621 22.81 23.92 5.68
N HIS A 622 21.78 23.41 6.37
CA HIS A 622 21.02 24.18 7.35
C HIS A 622 21.88 24.60 8.56
N ALA A 623 22.90 23.82 8.92
CA ALA A 623 23.87 24.17 9.95
C ALA A 623 24.94 25.19 9.49
N GLY A 624 24.94 25.60 8.21
CA GLY A 624 25.91 26.55 7.64
C GLY A 624 27.30 25.96 7.39
N ASN A 625 27.46 24.63 7.43
CA ASN A 625 28.73 23.95 7.17
C ASN A 625 28.85 23.57 5.69
N GLU A 626 29.21 24.55 4.86
CA GLU A 626 29.23 24.42 3.39
C GLU A 626 30.12 23.26 2.89
N GLU A 627 31.28 23.03 3.52
CA GLU A 627 32.20 21.99 3.06
C GLU A 627 31.67 20.58 3.35
N LYS A 628 31.08 20.36 4.52
CA LYS A 628 30.43 19.08 4.82
C LYS A 628 29.20 18.85 3.97
N ALA A 629 28.37 19.87 3.79
CA ALA A 629 27.17 19.79 2.94
C ALA A 629 27.56 19.37 1.52
N ALA A 630 28.53 20.06 0.91
CA ALA A 630 29.02 19.73 -0.42
C ALA A 630 29.61 18.31 -0.49
N ASN A 631 30.40 17.89 0.51
CA ASN A 631 30.98 16.54 0.54
C ASN A 631 29.89 15.45 0.53
N TYR A 632 28.83 15.61 1.33
CA TYR A 632 27.75 14.63 1.40
C TYR A 632 26.86 14.64 0.17
N TYR A 633 26.55 15.80 -0.39
CA TYR A 633 25.84 15.87 -1.68
C TYR A 633 26.63 15.19 -2.81
N GLN A 634 27.96 15.38 -2.87
CA GLN A 634 28.82 14.68 -3.83
C GLN A 634 28.79 13.15 -3.62
N LYS A 635 28.80 12.68 -2.37
CA LYS A 635 28.68 11.25 -2.06
C LYS A 635 27.33 10.70 -2.52
N GLY A 636 26.24 11.41 -2.26
CA GLY A 636 24.90 11.06 -2.74
C GLY A 636 24.86 10.92 -4.26
N MET A 637 25.36 11.92 -4.99
CA MET A 637 25.39 11.89 -6.46
C MET A 637 26.24 10.76 -7.03
N LYS A 638 27.29 10.34 -6.33
CA LYS A 638 28.14 9.24 -6.76
C LYS A 638 27.53 7.86 -6.47
N ALA A 639 26.75 7.75 -5.40
CA ALA A 639 26.26 6.48 -4.88
C ALA A 639 24.78 6.19 -5.24
N CYS A 640 24.03 7.21 -5.66
CA CYS A 640 22.64 7.10 -6.08
C CYS A 640 22.55 7.23 -7.60
N ASP A 641 22.04 6.20 -8.28
CA ASP A 641 21.81 6.21 -9.74
C ASP A 641 20.50 6.94 -10.14
N ASP A 642 19.71 7.43 -9.17
CA ASP A 642 18.54 8.28 -9.42
C ASP A 642 18.95 9.70 -9.81
N SER A 643 19.07 9.90 -11.13
CA SER A 643 19.38 11.19 -11.75
C SER A 643 18.39 12.32 -11.38
N ILE A 644 17.11 12.02 -11.14
CA ILE A 644 16.12 13.04 -10.77
C ILE A 644 16.38 13.51 -9.34
N SER A 645 16.55 12.58 -8.40
CA SER A 645 16.93 12.92 -7.03
C SER A 645 18.25 13.68 -6.98
N ALA A 646 19.25 13.26 -7.78
CA ALA A 646 20.51 13.99 -7.91
C ALA A 646 20.30 15.43 -8.42
N SER A 647 19.44 15.62 -9.43
CA SER A 647 19.12 16.95 -9.97
C SER A 647 18.50 17.89 -8.94
N TYR A 648 17.72 17.36 -7.99
CA TYR A 648 17.11 18.14 -6.91
C TYR A 648 18.16 18.79 -6.00
N HIS A 649 19.23 18.05 -5.69
CA HIS A 649 20.31 18.53 -4.82
C HIS A 649 21.46 19.23 -5.59
N ALA A 650 21.43 19.20 -6.93
CA ALA A 650 22.48 19.77 -7.76
C ALA A 650 22.63 21.28 -7.64
N SER A 651 21.54 22.01 -7.42
CA SER A 651 21.55 23.48 -7.28
C SER A 651 22.54 23.94 -6.20
N TYR A 652 22.58 23.26 -5.05
CA TYR A 652 23.51 23.59 -3.97
C TYR A 652 24.97 23.40 -4.39
N LEU A 653 25.30 22.24 -4.96
CA LEU A 653 26.67 21.93 -5.38
C LEU A 653 27.15 22.86 -6.49
N ILE A 654 26.29 23.23 -7.42
CA ILE A 654 26.62 24.20 -8.49
C ILE A 654 26.95 25.55 -7.88
N LYS A 655 26.13 26.06 -6.95
CA LYS A 655 26.40 27.32 -6.22
C LYS A 655 27.72 27.23 -5.45
N TYR A 656 27.98 26.10 -4.79
CA TYR A 656 29.24 25.84 -4.09
C TYR A 656 30.45 25.86 -5.04
N TYR A 657 30.39 25.15 -6.17
CA TYR A 657 31.45 25.10 -7.17
C TYR A 657 31.71 26.47 -7.81
N VAL A 658 30.66 27.23 -8.14
CA VAL A 658 30.80 28.60 -8.64
C VAL A 658 31.53 29.48 -7.61
N LYS A 659 31.14 29.42 -6.33
CA LYS A 659 31.80 30.15 -5.24
C LYS A 659 33.28 29.75 -5.07
N LYS A 660 33.63 28.49 -5.30
CA LYS A 660 35.01 27.97 -5.26
C LYS A 660 35.79 28.18 -6.58
N GLY A 661 35.20 28.81 -7.59
CA GLY A 661 35.82 29.05 -8.91
C GLY A 661 35.89 27.81 -9.81
N GLN A 662 35.21 26.72 -9.46
CA GLN A 662 35.17 25.45 -10.19
C GLN A 662 34.11 25.47 -11.30
N ILE A 663 34.17 26.47 -12.18
CA ILE A 663 33.11 26.75 -13.18
C ILE A 663 32.86 25.58 -14.13
N LYS A 664 33.89 24.84 -14.53
CA LYS A 664 33.74 23.67 -15.41
C LYS A 664 32.88 22.57 -14.75
N GLN A 665 33.17 22.25 -13.49
CA GLN A 665 32.40 21.25 -12.73
C GLN A 665 30.96 21.71 -12.49
N ALA A 666 30.77 23.00 -12.19
CA ALA A 666 29.44 23.59 -12.08
C ALA A 666 28.64 23.47 -13.39
N SER A 667 29.28 23.74 -14.53
CA SER A 667 28.63 23.61 -15.85
C SER A 667 28.24 22.18 -16.16
N GLU A 668 29.17 21.22 -16.02
CA GLU A 668 28.92 19.80 -16.30
C GLU A 668 27.78 19.25 -15.45
N LEU A 669 27.75 19.61 -14.16
CA LEU A 669 26.66 19.21 -13.27
C LEU A 669 25.33 19.88 -13.64
N ALA A 670 25.35 21.15 -14.05
CA ALA A 670 24.16 21.86 -14.51
C ALA A 670 23.60 21.25 -15.81
N ASP A 671 24.46 20.85 -16.73
CA ASP A 671 24.07 20.14 -17.96
C ASP A 671 23.41 18.80 -17.64
N SER A 672 24.05 17.98 -16.80
CA SER A 672 23.51 16.69 -16.36
C SER A 672 22.17 16.84 -15.62
N ALA A 673 22.01 17.86 -14.77
CA ALA A 673 20.75 18.13 -14.10
C ALA A 673 19.63 18.48 -15.10
N ALA A 674 19.94 19.29 -16.12
CA ALA A 674 18.99 19.65 -17.16
C ALA A 674 18.59 18.49 -18.08
N GLU A 675 19.48 17.50 -18.30
CA GLU A 675 19.18 16.29 -19.10
C GLU A 675 18.04 15.45 -18.51
N THR A 676 17.82 15.53 -17.19
CA THR A 676 16.64 14.90 -16.55
C THR A 676 15.32 15.51 -17.00
N TYR A 677 15.36 16.73 -17.55
CA TYR A 677 14.23 17.53 -17.97
C TYR A 677 13.16 17.71 -16.88
N SER A 678 13.55 17.58 -15.61
CA SER A 678 12.73 17.93 -14.47
C SER A 678 12.67 19.46 -14.31
N SER A 679 11.61 19.99 -13.70
CA SER A 679 11.49 21.43 -13.42
C SER A 679 12.72 21.94 -12.67
N VAL A 680 13.13 21.20 -11.62
CA VAL A 680 14.28 21.55 -10.77
C VAL A 680 15.60 21.44 -11.53
N GLY A 681 15.76 20.42 -12.39
CA GLY A 681 16.96 20.27 -13.23
C GLY A 681 17.11 21.39 -14.27
N LEU A 682 16.03 21.74 -14.97
CA LEU A 682 15.98 22.86 -15.91
C LEU A 682 16.23 24.20 -15.20
N GLN A 683 15.60 24.41 -14.04
CA GLN A 683 15.79 25.60 -13.22
C GLN A 683 17.25 25.72 -12.75
N THR A 684 17.85 24.62 -12.30
CA THR A 684 19.23 24.56 -11.86
C THR A 684 20.21 24.99 -12.96
N LYS A 685 19.99 24.55 -14.20
CA LYS A 685 20.77 25.01 -15.35
C LYS A 685 20.53 26.48 -15.67
N ALA A 686 19.28 26.94 -15.62
CA ALA A 686 18.94 28.33 -15.84
C ALA A 686 19.61 29.26 -14.81
N GLU A 687 19.58 28.89 -13.53
CA GLU A 687 20.26 29.62 -12.43
C GLU A 687 21.78 29.66 -12.63
N PHE A 688 22.40 28.56 -13.06
CA PHE A 688 23.83 28.54 -13.41
C PHE A 688 24.15 29.53 -14.53
N LEU A 689 23.39 29.50 -15.63
CA LEU A 689 23.57 30.40 -16.77
C LEU A 689 23.34 31.87 -16.38
N GLU A 690 22.32 32.16 -15.58
CA GLU A 690 22.06 33.50 -15.02
C GLU A 690 23.23 33.98 -14.14
N SER A 691 23.75 33.10 -13.27
CA SER A 691 24.85 33.43 -12.36
C SER A 691 26.16 33.72 -13.09
N THR A 692 26.37 33.07 -14.24
CA THR A 692 27.57 33.22 -15.08
C THR A 692 27.41 34.26 -16.20
N GLY A 693 26.26 34.93 -16.27
CA GLY A 693 25.99 36.03 -17.20
C GLY A 693 25.52 35.61 -18.60
N ASN A 694 25.23 34.33 -18.83
CA ASN A 694 24.66 33.83 -20.08
C ASN A 694 23.12 33.92 -20.07
N TYR A 695 22.63 35.16 -20.05
CA TYR A 695 21.20 35.46 -19.83
C TYR A 695 20.28 34.98 -20.96
N LEU A 696 20.76 34.96 -22.22
CA LEU A 696 19.95 34.50 -23.35
C LEU A 696 19.64 33.01 -23.23
N GLU A 697 20.64 32.20 -22.91
CA GLU A 697 20.44 30.77 -22.73
C GLU A 697 19.66 30.47 -21.44
N ALA A 698 19.86 31.24 -20.37
CA ALA A 698 19.07 31.14 -19.15
C ALA A 698 17.57 31.34 -19.42
N LEU A 699 17.22 32.36 -20.22
CA LEU A 699 15.84 32.62 -20.65
C LEU A 699 15.23 31.40 -21.36
N ASP A 700 15.99 30.75 -22.24
CA ASP A 700 15.49 29.58 -22.98
C ASP A 700 15.21 28.39 -22.07
N TYR A 701 16.02 28.17 -21.02
CA TYR A 701 15.74 27.14 -20.03
C TYR A 701 14.50 27.47 -19.17
N TYR A 702 14.32 28.72 -18.76
CA TYR A 702 13.09 29.14 -18.08
C TYR A 702 11.84 28.97 -18.97
N LYS A 703 11.94 29.22 -20.28
CA LYS A 703 10.85 28.93 -21.23
C LYS A 703 10.56 27.43 -21.36
N LYS A 704 11.57 26.55 -21.31
CA LYS A 704 11.34 25.10 -21.32
C LYS A 704 10.53 24.65 -20.09
N ILE A 705 10.75 25.27 -18.93
CA ILE A 705 9.95 25.03 -17.73
C ILE A 705 8.50 25.47 -17.97
N GLU A 706 8.28 26.69 -18.46
CA GLU A 706 6.95 27.22 -18.78
C GLU A 706 6.21 26.33 -19.80
N GLU A 707 6.89 25.91 -20.87
CA GLU A 707 6.31 25.08 -21.91
C GLU A 707 5.84 23.73 -21.35
N ARG A 708 6.63 23.09 -20.49
CA ARG A 708 6.35 21.77 -19.95
C ARG A 708 5.35 21.79 -18.80
N TYR A 709 5.57 22.67 -17.83
CA TYR A 709 4.81 22.70 -16.58
C TYR A 709 3.67 23.70 -16.58
N LYS A 710 3.53 24.50 -17.65
CA LYS A 710 2.48 25.53 -17.82
C LYS A 710 2.49 26.59 -16.71
N THR A 711 3.66 26.82 -16.10
CA THR A 711 3.87 27.82 -15.06
C THR A 711 4.89 28.85 -15.53
N SER A 712 4.55 30.14 -15.42
CA SER A 712 5.39 31.24 -15.88
C SER A 712 6.24 31.89 -14.77
N ASP A 713 6.02 31.50 -13.51
CA ASP A 713 6.57 32.17 -12.33
C ASP A 713 8.09 32.31 -12.39
N GLU A 714 8.81 31.23 -12.66
CA GLU A 714 10.29 31.25 -12.71
C GLU A 714 10.84 32.11 -13.85
N LEU A 715 10.17 32.09 -15.01
CA LEU A 715 10.51 32.94 -16.15
C LEU A 715 10.27 34.43 -15.83
N MET A 716 9.17 34.74 -15.15
CA MET A 716 8.86 36.11 -14.75
C MET A 716 9.86 36.63 -13.73
N HIS A 717 10.17 35.84 -12.69
CA HIS A 717 11.19 36.21 -11.70
C HIS A 717 12.57 36.40 -12.34
N PHE A 718 12.94 35.57 -13.32
CA PHE A 718 14.19 35.76 -14.08
C PHE A 718 14.23 37.12 -14.78
N CYS A 719 13.17 37.52 -15.49
CA CYS A 719 13.12 38.81 -16.18
C CYS A 719 13.30 39.98 -15.21
N GLU A 720 12.67 39.92 -14.03
CA GLU A 720 12.80 40.94 -12.99
C GLU A 720 14.22 40.98 -12.41
N ARG A 721 14.80 39.81 -12.08
CA ARG A 721 16.19 39.72 -11.61
C ARG A 721 17.18 40.24 -12.64
N TYR A 722 16.97 39.92 -13.92
CA TYR A 722 17.77 40.43 -15.03
C TYR A 722 17.73 41.96 -15.11
N ARG A 723 16.53 42.55 -15.12
CA ARG A 723 16.36 44.01 -15.15
C ARG A 723 17.01 44.66 -13.93
N ALA A 724 16.80 44.10 -12.74
CA ALA A 724 17.36 44.63 -11.50
C ALA A 724 18.90 44.56 -11.47
N LYS A 725 19.49 43.48 -11.98
CA LYS A 725 20.95 43.25 -11.97
C LYS A 725 21.69 44.03 -13.06
N THR A 726 21.08 44.18 -14.24
CA THR A 726 21.76 44.74 -15.43
C THR A 726 21.29 46.15 -15.81
N GLY A 727 20.11 46.57 -15.33
CA GLY A 727 19.44 47.80 -15.75
C GLY A 727 18.86 47.75 -17.17
N LYS A 728 18.92 46.60 -17.86
CA LYS A 728 18.46 46.44 -19.25
C LYS A 728 17.02 45.95 -19.31
N THR A 729 16.34 46.30 -20.40
CA THR A 729 14.91 46.04 -20.65
C THR A 729 14.67 44.97 -21.71
N ASP A 730 15.68 44.18 -22.05
CA ASP A 730 15.67 43.26 -23.21
C ASP A 730 14.55 42.20 -23.13
N TYR A 731 14.10 41.85 -21.91
CA TYR A 731 13.07 40.84 -21.67
C TYR A 731 11.74 41.41 -21.15
N ASP A 732 11.56 42.73 -21.22
CA ASP A 732 10.36 43.42 -20.74
C ASP A 732 9.10 42.93 -21.47
N SER A 733 9.17 42.76 -22.78
CA SER A 733 8.05 42.25 -23.59
C SER A 733 7.68 40.80 -23.23
N VAL A 734 8.67 39.98 -22.88
CA VAL A 734 8.46 38.60 -22.41
C VAL A 734 7.67 38.63 -21.10
N PHE A 735 8.15 39.42 -20.14
CA PHE A 735 7.51 39.61 -18.84
C PHE A 735 6.08 40.17 -18.97
N GLU A 736 5.90 41.27 -19.70
CA GLU A 736 4.61 41.94 -19.91
C GLU A 736 3.57 41.02 -20.55
N SER A 737 3.98 40.16 -21.49
CA SER A 737 3.08 39.19 -22.10
C SER A 737 2.50 38.20 -21.07
N ARG A 738 3.29 37.79 -20.07
CA ARG A 738 2.83 36.86 -19.02
C ARG A 738 2.04 37.59 -17.96
N VAL A 739 2.41 38.83 -17.61
CA VAL A 739 1.59 39.69 -16.74
C VAL A 739 0.21 39.91 -17.34
N LYS A 740 0.09 40.15 -18.65
CA LYS A 740 -1.22 40.24 -19.33
C LYS A 740 -2.03 38.94 -19.27
N SER A 741 -1.37 37.78 -19.35
CA SER A 741 -2.06 36.49 -19.19
C SER A 741 -2.49 36.24 -17.74
N LEU A 742 -1.66 36.66 -16.77
CA LEU A 742 -1.93 36.50 -15.35
C LEU A 742 -3.02 37.47 -14.86
N PHE A 743 -3.05 38.68 -15.42
CA PHE A 743 -4.01 39.74 -15.19
C PHE A 743 -4.73 40.10 -16.50
N PRO A 744 -5.70 39.28 -16.97
CA PRO A 744 -6.37 39.49 -18.25
C PRO A 744 -7.14 40.81 -18.33
N ASN A 745 -7.56 41.34 -17.18
CA ASN A 745 -8.23 42.65 -17.06
C ASN A 745 -7.25 43.79 -16.73
N GLY A 746 -5.94 43.52 -16.72
CA GLY A 746 -4.92 44.42 -16.18
C GLY A 746 -4.79 44.32 -14.66
N ILE A 747 -3.77 44.98 -14.11
CA ILE A 747 -3.54 45.07 -12.66
C ILE A 747 -4.58 46.03 -12.08
N GLU A 748 -5.48 45.50 -11.26
CA GLU A 748 -6.49 46.29 -10.56
C GLU A 748 -5.95 46.78 -9.21
N HIS A 749 -6.05 48.08 -8.96
CA HIS A 749 -5.65 48.68 -7.69
C HIS A 749 -6.86 48.89 -6.78
N VAL A 750 -6.77 48.38 -5.55
CA VAL A 750 -7.85 48.33 -4.56
C VAL A 750 -7.37 48.70 -3.16
N ALA A 751 -8.29 49.18 -2.34
CA ALA A 751 -8.12 49.46 -0.93
C ALA A 751 -9.20 48.75 -0.11
N LEU A 752 -9.03 48.70 1.21
CA LEU A 752 -9.95 47.99 2.12
C LEU A 752 -11.42 48.40 1.94
N LYS A 753 -11.68 49.68 1.65
CA LYS A 753 -13.02 50.25 1.44
C LYS A 753 -13.74 49.72 0.19
N ASP A 754 -13.00 49.16 -0.77
CA ASP A 754 -13.57 48.69 -2.04
C ASP A 754 -14.22 47.30 -1.88
N PHE A 755 -14.04 46.67 -0.72
CA PHE A 755 -14.59 45.36 -0.39
C PHE A 755 -15.76 45.45 0.58
N THR A 756 -16.99 45.22 0.08
CA THR A 756 -18.24 45.37 0.85
C THR A 756 -19.04 44.09 1.03
N SER A 757 -18.78 43.06 0.23
CA SER A 757 -19.42 41.74 0.27
C SER A 757 -18.39 40.63 0.44
N ALA A 758 -18.82 39.45 0.91
CA ALA A 758 -17.95 38.29 1.00
C ALA A 758 -17.26 38.00 -0.35
N PRO A 759 -15.98 37.61 -0.35
CA PRO A 759 -15.22 37.45 -1.57
C PRO A 759 -15.75 36.27 -2.39
N THR A 760 -15.82 36.46 -3.70
CA THR A 760 -16.13 35.39 -4.66
C THR A 760 -14.89 34.59 -5.05
N ASP A 761 -13.69 35.13 -4.82
CA ASP A 761 -12.41 34.58 -5.24
C ASP A 761 -11.24 35.17 -4.43
N GLY A 762 -10.07 34.55 -4.54
CA GLY A 762 -8.83 35.00 -3.89
C GLY A 762 -7.84 33.86 -3.62
N ALA A 763 -6.86 34.08 -2.75
CA ALA A 763 -5.95 33.04 -2.27
C ALA A 763 -6.35 32.58 -0.86
N VAL A 764 -6.76 31.32 -0.69
CA VAL A 764 -7.18 30.76 0.59
C VAL A 764 -6.03 30.13 1.36
N ILE A 765 -5.98 30.39 2.66
CA ILE A 765 -5.07 29.78 3.62
C ILE A 765 -5.62 28.43 4.04
N THR A 766 -4.96 27.32 3.67
CA THR A 766 -5.48 25.97 3.95
C THR A 766 -4.92 25.33 5.22
N SER A 767 -3.81 25.86 5.73
CA SER A 767 -3.13 25.42 6.95
C SER A 767 -2.63 26.59 7.78
N THR A 768 -2.37 26.35 9.07
CA THR A 768 -1.77 27.34 9.99
C THR A 768 -0.43 26.82 10.49
N ASN A 769 0.56 27.70 10.53
CA ASN A 769 1.90 27.50 11.06
C ASN A 769 2.30 28.70 11.94
N GLU A 770 3.50 28.70 12.50
CA GLU A 770 3.95 29.78 13.38
C GLU A 770 3.92 31.16 12.70
N ARG A 771 4.35 31.26 11.43
CA ARG A 771 4.41 32.53 10.69
C ARG A 771 3.03 33.12 10.40
N THR A 772 2.09 32.28 9.96
CA THR A 772 0.69 32.69 9.73
C THR A 772 0.00 33.06 11.03
N ALA A 773 0.24 32.32 12.12
CA ALA A 773 -0.31 32.64 13.44
C ALA A 773 0.23 33.99 13.96
N GLN A 774 1.55 34.24 13.85
CA GLN A 774 2.16 35.52 14.21
C GLN A 774 1.61 36.69 13.39
N ALA A 775 1.28 36.45 12.12
CA ALA A 775 0.67 37.44 11.24
C ALA A 775 -0.84 37.65 11.48
N GLY A 776 -1.48 36.88 12.36
CA GLY A 776 -2.92 36.93 12.60
C GLY A 776 -3.76 36.34 11.45
N LEU A 777 -3.14 35.53 10.59
CA LEU A 777 -3.79 34.82 9.49
C LEU A 777 -4.36 33.48 9.97
N LYS A 778 -5.59 33.16 9.56
CA LYS A 778 -6.31 31.94 9.99
C LYS A 778 -6.54 30.98 8.83
N LYS A 779 -6.59 29.68 9.13
CA LYS A 779 -7.10 28.66 8.20
C LYS A 779 -8.52 29.04 7.73
N GLY A 780 -8.74 29.00 6.43
CA GLY A 780 -9.97 29.43 5.77
C GLY A 780 -10.03 30.93 5.44
N GLY A 781 -9.06 31.73 5.89
CA GLY A 781 -8.96 33.13 5.49
C GLY A 781 -8.62 33.28 4.00
N ILE A 782 -9.19 34.30 3.35
CA ILE A 782 -9.04 34.54 1.91
C ILE A 782 -8.33 35.87 1.69
N ILE A 783 -7.12 35.83 1.13
CA ILE A 783 -6.35 37.01 0.74
C ILE A 783 -6.90 37.51 -0.59
N VAL A 784 -7.34 38.78 -0.62
CA VAL A 784 -7.98 39.40 -1.78
C VAL A 784 -7.16 40.55 -2.37
N ALA A 785 -6.18 41.07 -1.63
CA ALA A 785 -5.21 42.03 -2.17
C ALA A 785 -3.85 41.95 -1.47
N VAL A 786 -2.79 42.32 -2.19
CA VAL A 786 -1.42 42.47 -1.68
C VAL A 786 -0.83 43.77 -2.23
N TYR A 787 -0.29 44.64 -1.38
CA TYR A 787 0.21 45.98 -1.76
C TYR A 787 -0.79 46.80 -2.58
N GLY A 788 -2.08 46.66 -2.27
CA GLY A 788 -3.15 47.32 -3.01
C GLY A 788 -3.39 46.78 -4.42
N ILE A 789 -2.79 45.66 -4.80
CA ILE A 789 -3.10 44.92 -6.04
C ILE A 789 -4.16 43.87 -5.73
N ARG A 790 -5.27 43.86 -6.47
CA ARG A 790 -6.33 42.83 -6.36
C ARG A 790 -5.79 41.47 -6.80
N VAL A 791 -6.07 40.42 -6.03
CA VAL A 791 -5.65 39.05 -6.33
C VAL A 791 -6.86 38.10 -6.35
N HIS A 792 -7.21 37.59 -7.52
CA HIS A 792 -8.31 36.65 -7.75
C HIS A 792 -7.87 35.19 -7.66
N THR A 793 -6.57 34.92 -7.83
CA THR A 793 -6.01 33.57 -7.85
C THR A 793 -4.72 33.50 -7.04
N PHE A 794 -4.32 32.29 -6.64
CA PHE A 794 -3.04 32.09 -5.95
C PHE A 794 -1.82 32.56 -6.79
N PRO A 795 -1.75 32.32 -8.12
CA PRO A 795 -0.69 32.89 -8.95
C PRO A 795 -0.63 34.44 -8.91
N GLN A 796 -1.78 35.13 -8.90
CA GLN A 796 -1.79 36.59 -8.75
C GLN A 796 -1.32 37.04 -7.37
N TYR A 797 -1.65 36.29 -6.31
CA TYR A 797 -1.10 36.51 -4.96
C TYR A 797 0.42 36.38 -4.94
N SER A 798 0.96 35.31 -5.51
CA SER A 798 2.40 35.07 -5.59
C SER A 798 3.11 36.21 -6.32
N TYR A 799 2.58 36.64 -7.46
CA TYR A 799 3.10 37.81 -8.18
C TYR A 799 3.05 39.09 -7.32
N ALA A 800 1.87 39.45 -6.81
CA ALA A 800 1.67 40.72 -6.13
C ALA A 800 2.57 40.87 -4.89
N ARG A 801 2.80 39.77 -4.15
CA ARG A 801 3.70 39.69 -3.01
C ARG A 801 5.15 40.05 -3.33
N ASP A 802 5.59 39.76 -4.55
CA ASP A 802 6.98 39.93 -4.96
C ASP A 802 7.19 41.28 -5.69
N THR A 803 6.13 42.08 -5.91
CA THR A 803 6.22 43.41 -6.55
C THR A 803 6.83 44.51 -5.68
N SER A 804 6.92 44.32 -4.36
CA SER A 804 7.46 45.31 -3.42
C SER A 804 8.75 44.82 -2.78
N LYS A 805 9.67 45.76 -2.51
CA LYS A 805 10.88 45.52 -1.71
C LYS A 805 10.67 45.79 -0.21
N ASP A 806 9.48 46.25 0.18
CA ASP A 806 9.16 46.49 1.58
C ASP A 806 9.10 45.15 2.33
N PRO A 807 9.90 44.94 3.40
CA PRO A 807 9.86 43.71 4.19
C PRO A 807 8.51 43.46 4.87
N GLN A 808 7.60 44.44 4.90
CA GLN A 808 6.25 44.32 5.44
C GLN A 808 5.22 44.17 4.32
N LEU A 809 4.67 42.96 4.19
CA LEU A 809 3.51 42.67 3.37
C LEU A 809 2.28 43.43 3.87
N ASP A 810 1.63 44.15 2.95
CA ASP A 810 0.33 44.78 3.16
C ASP A 810 -0.76 43.93 2.49
N LEU A 811 -1.57 43.25 3.29
CA LEU A 811 -2.57 42.29 2.84
C LEU A 811 -3.98 42.80 3.15
N ILE A 812 -4.94 42.55 2.25
CA ILE A 812 -6.37 42.61 2.59
C ILE A 812 -6.90 41.19 2.63
N VAL A 813 -7.45 40.80 3.79
CA VAL A 813 -7.85 39.41 4.07
C VAL A 813 -9.29 39.38 4.55
N TRP A 814 -10.10 38.50 3.97
CA TRP A 814 -11.41 38.13 4.49
C TRP A 814 -11.28 37.00 5.51
N GLN A 815 -11.61 37.29 6.76
CA GLN A 815 -11.67 36.30 7.84
C GLN A 815 -12.67 36.76 8.90
N ASP A 816 -13.26 35.82 9.63
CA ASP A 816 -14.31 36.11 10.64
C ASP A 816 -15.48 36.96 10.06
N ASN A 817 -15.88 36.69 8.82
CA ASN A 817 -16.93 37.41 8.09
C ASN A 817 -16.71 38.93 7.91
N LYS A 818 -15.45 39.37 7.83
CA LYS A 818 -15.09 40.77 7.54
C LYS A 818 -13.75 40.86 6.81
N TYR A 819 -13.53 41.98 6.11
CA TYR A 819 -12.21 42.31 5.60
C TYR A 819 -11.37 43.02 6.66
N THR A 820 -10.12 42.62 6.77
CA THR A 820 -9.10 43.26 7.61
C THR A 820 -7.85 43.49 6.81
N GLN A 821 -7.24 44.66 6.99
CA GLN A 821 -5.89 44.92 6.51
C GLN A 821 -4.89 44.33 7.50
N ILE A 822 -3.99 43.48 7.03
CA ILE A 822 -2.99 42.78 7.83
C ILE A 822 -1.61 43.17 7.31
N LYS A 823 -0.75 43.62 8.22
CA LYS A 823 0.63 43.95 7.95
C LYS A 823 1.54 42.91 8.58
N ALA A 824 2.34 42.22 7.78
CA ALA A 824 3.15 41.08 8.24
C ALA A 824 4.54 41.08 7.59
N SER A 825 5.57 40.66 8.33
CA SER A 825 6.94 40.62 7.84
C SER A 825 7.54 39.21 7.87
N PRO A 826 6.97 38.24 7.14
CA PRO A 826 7.58 36.93 7.04
C PRO A 826 8.91 37.00 6.26
N PRO A 827 9.91 36.17 6.59
CA PRO A 827 11.15 36.08 5.83
C PRO A 827 10.88 35.83 4.34
N GLU A 828 11.56 36.58 3.47
CA GLU A 828 11.39 36.53 2.00
C GLU A 828 9.95 36.76 1.52
N HIS A 829 9.15 37.45 2.32
CA HIS A 829 7.70 37.60 2.13
C HIS A 829 6.93 36.27 2.16
N ARG A 830 7.53 35.15 2.60
CA ARG A 830 6.94 33.82 2.54
C ARG A 830 6.50 33.29 3.89
N PHE A 831 5.21 33.00 4.01
CA PHE A 831 4.63 32.37 5.19
C PHE A 831 4.93 30.86 5.30
N LEU A 832 5.41 30.21 4.24
CA LEU A 832 5.70 28.75 4.20
C LEU A 832 4.50 27.87 4.62
N ASN A 833 3.29 28.30 4.28
CA ASN A 833 2.07 27.52 4.43
C ASN A 833 1.51 27.18 3.05
N GLU A 834 0.68 26.14 3.01
CA GLU A 834 -0.07 25.79 1.81
C GLU A 834 -1.22 26.80 1.59
N MET A 835 -1.36 27.28 0.35
CA MET A 835 -2.42 28.18 -0.10
C MET A 835 -2.89 27.78 -1.50
N HIS A 836 -4.17 28.00 -1.80
CA HIS A 836 -4.76 27.63 -3.10
C HIS A 836 -5.66 28.75 -3.63
N THR A 837 -6.04 28.68 -4.92
CA THR A 837 -7.06 29.56 -5.48
C THR A 837 -8.42 29.23 -4.88
N TYR A 838 -9.08 30.23 -4.31
CA TYR A 838 -10.45 30.14 -3.83
C TYR A 838 -11.41 30.64 -4.91
N VAL A 839 -12.54 29.93 -5.09
CA VAL A 839 -13.68 30.36 -5.90
C VAL A 839 -14.96 29.95 -5.19
N SER A 840 -15.87 30.90 -4.97
CA SER A 840 -17.18 30.68 -4.36
C SER A 840 -18.01 29.68 -5.18
N GLY A 841 -18.50 28.61 -4.53
CA GLY A 841 -19.45 27.67 -5.13
C GLY A 841 -18.85 26.44 -5.81
N ARG A 842 -17.56 26.14 -5.57
CA ARG A 842 -16.92 24.86 -5.89
C ARG A 842 -16.61 24.05 -4.63
#